data_AF-A0A7K4FN28-F1
#
_entry.id   AF-A0A7K4FN28-F1
#
_cell.length_a   1.000
_cell.length_b   1.000
_cell.length_c   1.000
_cell.angle_alpha   90.00
_cell.angle_beta   90.00
_cell.angle_gamma   90.00
#
_symmetry.space_group_name_H-M   'P 1'
#
loop_
_entity.id
_entity.type
_entity.pdbx_description
1 polymer ?
#
loop_
_entity_poly.entity_id
_entity_poly.type
_entity_poly.pdbx_seq_one_letter_code
_entity_poly.pdbx_strand_id
1 'polypeptide(L)'
;MTDLSDGLEPEIRKQLSVKYRLKRFRVTNFRSIVDSGYIDIKNQTTVLIGSNRAGKSSLLNALEKLNYDTKFAKFDLTQLGDISFSYMNGKINGSQIKIIEAEFEPVRRNMDNDELLTVAKFFDSSYHIQLGTKGYTINPHNFQDKILPFVENIRNIALQSSNSRLTSLMLMQLENLKNALNDNYFDYNRVFMLIDIINDMEFEGSIRDQISENVNLLRNQLSSSDVPEILKEIPRFIYFSAYDRLEDRVTLTELKENPGEHGTFMNLLSLAQIDLDRIEYMDPDQRVAYFEKASNIISKKLSTIWGFHEGRLEIRYEQGKSPLLLVMITPEESRDYLVPPGMESDGFQWFLSVFINLNSKTGGEYSNSFLMLDDLGILLHPVKQKNFLDFLREALPENICVIYTTHLPFFIPLEIPESILLLSRTGSSSTITDLMNIKSEWKDKKDVLAPIYAALGYGILENFFINKTVFLVESRSDQILLNYIWHEYNLIKNNIPAVDVSFIGQNNHDDIYSYVLWMQYNGVPFYIILNDNIFGREAGEKLKKMNIGESRVKLIPSKISIASSTIEDFIDPEIIAKAYVKYHKIYNDSQLKDIENLLRRKEGVINILEKYSMENGIEYNRSGTAGEIVNIMKSVKDDNSIINLYNIVFSFIVEEDYSYPAPEKPDNGNIQPPPGNNTKSFLSRLNPFSRKNSKNSSTLPGRKNTKNLEFSFESESKILSISVSSGVALLYGNSGNKLRLMSNIIRYAHNNGRHVVILTTSHEKEINSYLDDTAGVDILSLSPAYFRQRLINDVGQAMTLAGKLYVEVKDKISNFEGTLFIIYKIDDVIPVQKKGNSIIYQNEFWRVFFQFINSFLHKELMLLVSDSEEYCDSLSMYVNTIISLKVVNNLLDVSIDKNSI
;
A
#
# COMPACT_ATOMS: atom_id res chain seq x y z
N MET A 1 0.44 7.17 21.46
CA MET A 1 0.79 6.26 22.56
C MET A 1 0.11 6.71 23.84
N THR A 2 -1.03 6.11 24.17
CA THR A 2 -1.64 6.08 25.51
C THR A 2 -2.23 4.69 25.63
N ASP A 3 -1.77 3.95 26.64
CA ASP A 3 -2.11 2.57 26.94
C ASP A 3 -3.61 2.28 26.79
N LEU A 4 -3.96 1.42 25.82
CA LEU A 4 -5.28 0.78 25.71
C LEU A 4 -5.49 -0.30 26.78
N SER A 5 -4.61 -0.37 27.78
CA SER A 5 -4.54 -1.43 28.77
C SER A 5 -5.01 -1.00 30.18
N ASP A 6 -5.23 0.29 30.43
CA ASP A 6 -5.49 0.86 31.78
C ASP A 6 -6.94 0.69 32.31
N GLY A 7 -7.77 -0.10 31.65
CA GLY A 7 -9.17 -0.35 32.06
C GLY A 7 -9.49 -1.75 32.58
N LEU A 8 -8.55 -2.70 32.52
CA LEU A 8 -8.80 -4.10 32.88
C LEU A 8 -8.08 -4.45 34.19
N GLU A 9 -8.84 -4.98 35.17
CA GLU A 9 -8.31 -5.40 36.46
C GLU A 9 -7.10 -6.36 36.30
N PRO A 10 -6.07 -6.25 37.17
CA PRO A 10 -4.87 -7.09 37.11
C PRO A 10 -5.15 -8.59 37.20
N GLU A 11 -6.29 -8.99 37.77
CA GLU A 11 -6.70 -10.39 37.92
C GLU A 11 -7.22 -10.99 36.60
N ILE A 12 -7.84 -10.20 35.72
CA ILE A 12 -8.30 -10.64 34.39
C ILE A 12 -7.11 -10.84 33.44
N ARG A 13 -6.06 -10.00 33.54
CA ARG A 13 -4.79 -10.21 32.81
C ARG A 13 -4.11 -11.54 33.14
N LYS A 14 -4.45 -12.17 34.27
CA LYS A 14 -3.90 -13.46 34.71
C LYS A 14 -4.65 -14.67 34.12
N GLN A 15 -5.89 -14.52 33.64
CA GLN A 15 -6.73 -15.65 33.20
C GLN A 15 -6.69 -15.95 31.68
N LEU A 16 -6.15 -15.06 30.84
CA LEU A 16 -6.06 -15.26 29.38
C LEU A 16 -4.60 -15.22 28.87
N SER A 17 -3.68 -15.92 29.55
CA SER A 17 -2.30 -16.02 29.07
C SER A 17 -2.20 -16.98 27.89
N VAL A 18 -1.95 -16.47 26.68
CA VAL A 18 -1.61 -17.31 25.52
C VAL A 18 -0.40 -18.18 25.84
N LYS A 19 -0.58 -19.51 25.77
CA LYS A 19 0.52 -20.45 26.04
C LYS A 19 1.31 -20.82 24.81
N TYR A 20 0.70 -20.91 23.61
CA TYR A 20 1.34 -21.36 22.38
C TYR A 20 1.15 -20.40 21.20
N ARG A 21 2.18 -20.26 20.36
CA ARG A 21 2.20 -19.48 19.12
C ARG A 21 2.49 -20.39 17.93
N LEU A 22 1.83 -20.17 16.79
CA LEU A 22 2.13 -20.90 15.55
C LEU A 22 3.56 -20.59 15.09
N LYS A 23 4.38 -21.63 14.97
CA LYS A 23 5.76 -21.54 14.50
C LYS A 23 5.86 -21.81 13.00
N ARG A 24 5.22 -22.88 12.54
CA ARG A 24 5.20 -23.27 11.13
C ARG A 24 4.04 -24.19 10.82
N PHE A 25 3.66 -24.29 9.55
CA PHE A 25 2.62 -25.20 9.09
C PHE A 25 2.90 -25.73 7.69
N ARG A 26 2.23 -26.83 7.34
CA ARG A 26 2.30 -27.49 6.04
C ARG A 26 0.91 -27.94 5.61
N VAL A 27 0.57 -27.67 4.36
CA VAL A 27 -0.69 -28.05 3.74
C VAL A 27 -0.41 -29.07 2.65
N THR A 28 -1.13 -30.19 2.68
CA THR A 28 -1.03 -31.28 1.71
C THR A 28 -2.40 -31.65 1.19
N ASN A 29 -2.48 -32.02 -0.10
CA ASN A 29 -3.68 -32.55 -0.73
C ASN A 29 -4.94 -31.66 -0.62
N PHE A 30 -4.80 -30.33 -0.56
CA PHE A 30 -5.91 -29.40 -0.36
C PHE A 30 -6.12 -28.48 -1.56
N ARG A 31 -7.28 -28.58 -2.22
CA ARG A 31 -7.68 -27.75 -3.38
C ARG A 31 -6.58 -27.67 -4.44
N SER A 32 -5.95 -26.50 -4.59
CA SER A 32 -4.88 -26.26 -5.58
C SER A 32 -3.48 -26.64 -5.10
N ILE A 33 -3.35 -27.18 -3.88
CA ILE A 33 -2.09 -27.51 -3.21
C ILE A 33 -1.94 -29.02 -3.12
N VAL A 34 -0.89 -29.56 -3.75
CA VAL A 34 -0.45 -30.94 -3.53
C VAL A 34 0.38 -31.03 -2.25
N ASP A 35 1.37 -30.15 -2.13
CA ASP A 35 2.23 -30.02 -0.96
C ASP A 35 2.82 -28.61 -0.96
N SER A 36 2.68 -27.88 0.15
CA SER A 36 3.26 -26.56 0.32
C SER A 36 4.70 -26.59 0.83
N GLY A 37 5.17 -27.74 1.34
CA GLY A 37 6.30 -27.77 2.27
C GLY A 37 5.96 -27.05 3.59
N TYR A 38 6.93 -26.98 4.51
CA TYR A 38 6.78 -26.19 5.73
C TYR A 38 6.93 -24.71 5.45
N ILE A 39 6.02 -23.91 6.01
CA ILE A 39 5.98 -22.46 5.94
C ILE A 39 6.21 -21.95 7.36
N ASP A 40 7.30 -21.22 7.57
CA ASP A 40 7.64 -20.64 8.87
C ASP A 40 6.93 -19.29 9.07
N ILE A 41 6.37 -19.10 10.26
CA ILE A 41 5.75 -17.84 10.71
C ILE A 41 6.70 -17.19 11.73
N LYS A 42 7.38 -16.13 11.29
CA LYS A 42 8.43 -15.46 12.10
C LYS A 42 7.94 -14.21 12.82
N ASN A 43 6.92 -13.55 12.25
CA ASN A 43 6.45 -12.24 12.66
C ASN A 43 4.95 -12.29 13.01
N GLN A 44 4.50 -11.34 13.85
CA GLN A 44 3.08 -11.19 14.19
C GLN A 44 2.22 -10.94 12.95
N THR A 45 2.75 -10.20 11.99
CA THR A 45 2.13 -9.93 10.69
C THR A 45 2.92 -10.62 9.60
N THR A 46 2.25 -11.38 8.71
CA THR A 46 2.86 -12.08 7.57
C THR A 46 2.04 -11.81 6.31
N VAL A 47 2.70 -11.46 5.21
CA VAL A 47 2.05 -11.22 3.91
C VAL A 47 2.41 -12.33 2.91
N LEU A 48 1.39 -12.83 2.21
CA LEU A 48 1.50 -13.82 1.15
C LEU A 48 1.34 -13.13 -0.21
N ILE A 49 2.41 -13.09 -1.00
CA ILE A 49 2.43 -12.48 -2.35
C ILE A 49 2.68 -13.58 -3.38
N GLY A 50 1.90 -13.61 -4.46
CA GLY A 50 2.07 -14.62 -5.50
C GLY A 50 1.08 -14.43 -6.63
N SER A 51 1.30 -15.05 -7.78
CA SER A 51 0.42 -14.90 -8.94
C SER A 51 -1.00 -15.41 -8.66
N ASN A 52 -1.93 -15.04 -9.55
CA ASN A 52 -3.29 -15.59 -9.50
C ASN A 52 -3.22 -17.12 -9.59
N ARG A 53 -4.01 -17.81 -8.74
CA ARG A 53 -4.03 -19.28 -8.62
C ARG A 53 -2.74 -19.92 -8.08
N ALA A 54 -1.85 -19.16 -7.44
CA ALA A 54 -0.66 -19.71 -6.76
C ALA A 54 -0.99 -20.52 -5.49
N GLY A 55 -2.24 -20.47 -5.00
CA GLY A 55 -2.69 -21.19 -3.81
C GLY A 55 -2.83 -20.34 -2.54
N LYS A 56 -2.66 -19.01 -2.62
CA LYS A 56 -2.82 -18.04 -1.52
C LYS A 56 -4.08 -18.29 -0.67
N SER A 57 -5.25 -18.17 -1.27
CA SER A 57 -6.54 -18.44 -0.61
C SER A 57 -6.66 -19.90 -0.15
N SER A 58 -6.08 -20.86 -0.89
CA SER A 58 -6.11 -22.27 -0.48
C SER A 58 -5.31 -22.53 0.79
N LEU A 59 -4.19 -21.81 1.02
CA LEU A 59 -3.44 -21.89 2.28
C LEU A 59 -4.23 -21.31 3.45
N LEU A 60 -4.80 -20.12 3.28
CA LEU A 60 -5.61 -19.49 4.34
C LEU A 60 -6.82 -20.35 4.71
N ASN A 61 -7.53 -20.88 3.70
CA ASN A 61 -8.64 -21.81 3.93
C ASN A 61 -8.18 -23.09 4.63
N ALA A 62 -7.02 -23.66 4.27
CA ALA A 62 -6.52 -24.87 4.93
C ALA A 62 -6.17 -24.62 6.40
N LEU A 63 -5.56 -23.47 6.72
CA LEU A 63 -5.29 -23.03 8.09
C LEU A 63 -6.57 -22.87 8.90
N GLU A 64 -7.60 -22.25 8.33
CA GLU A 64 -8.94 -22.19 8.94
C GLU A 64 -9.47 -23.59 9.25
N LYS A 65 -9.23 -24.55 8.34
CA LYS A 65 -9.62 -25.94 8.56
C LYS A 65 -8.93 -26.60 9.75
N LEU A 66 -7.88 -26.03 10.35
CA LEU A 66 -7.30 -26.54 11.58
C LEU A 66 -8.22 -26.33 12.80
N ASN A 67 -9.19 -25.40 12.73
CA ASN A 67 -10.19 -25.26 13.77
C ASN A 67 -11.09 -26.51 13.84
N TYR A 68 -11.48 -26.90 15.04
CA TYR A 68 -12.26 -28.12 15.29
C TYR A 68 -13.70 -28.06 14.80
N ASP A 69 -14.29 -26.87 14.71
CA ASP A 69 -15.66 -26.66 14.25
C ASP A 69 -15.76 -26.84 12.73
N THR A 70 -14.68 -26.64 12.00
CA THR A 70 -14.66 -26.78 10.54
C THR A 70 -14.59 -28.23 10.05
N LYS A 71 -15.28 -28.53 8.94
CA LYS A 71 -15.16 -29.80 8.20
C LYS A 71 -14.59 -29.58 6.80
N PHE A 72 -14.08 -30.66 6.21
CA PHE A 72 -13.68 -30.71 4.82
C PHE A 72 -14.87 -31.07 3.91
N ALA A 73 -15.06 -30.30 2.85
CA ALA A 73 -15.97 -30.65 1.78
C ALA A 73 -15.31 -31.66 0.82
N LYS A 74 -16.12 -32.40 0.05
CA LYS A 74 -15.59 -33.35 -0.96
C LYS A 74 -14.61 -32.71 -1.94
N PHE A 75 -14.87 -31.46 -2.34
CA PHE A 75 -14.04 -30.70 -3.27
C PHE A 75 -12.87 -29.96 -2.60
N ASP A 76 -12.73 -30.02 -1.28
CA ASP A 76 -11.52 -29.54 -0.61
C ASP A 76 -10.32 -30.47 -0.86
N LEU A 77 -10.56 -31.75 -1.18
CA LEU A 77 -9.49 -32.67 -1.56
C LEU A 77 -8.93 -32.29 -2.95
N THR A 78 -7.61 -32.20 -3.05
CA THR A 78 -6.96 -31.79 -4.30
C THR A 78 -7.31 -32.73 -5.45
N GLN A 79 -7.52 -32.14 -6.62
CA GLN A 79 -7.68 -32.88 -7.89
C GLN A 79 -6.36 -32.99 -8.66
N LEU A 80 -5.27 -32.44 -8.11
CA LEU A 80 -3.94 -32.49 -8.71
C LEU A 80 -3.23 -33.77 -8.24
N GLY A 81 -3.55 -34.91 -8.86
CA GLY A 81 -2.96 -36.21 -8.56
C GLY A 81 -3.98 -37.31 -8.29
N ASP A 82 -3.51 -38.51 -7.94
CA ASP A 82 -4.36 -39.72 -7.84
C ASP A 82 -5.08 -39.86 -6.49
N ILE A 83 -4.86 -38.94 -5.54
CA ILE A 83 -5.37 -39.12 -4.17
C ILE A 83 -6.89 -38.98 -4.10
N SER A 84 -7.49 -38.03 -4.82
CA SER A 84 -8.94 -37.89 -4.90
C SER A 84 -9.57 -39.11 -5.58
N PHE A 85 -8.97 -39.58 -6.67
CA PHE A 85 -9.42 -40.77 -7.38
C PHE A 85 -9.32 -42.04 -6.51
N SER A 86 -8.25 -42.17 -5.73
CA SER A 86 -8.05 -43.29 -4.81
C SER A 86 -9.08 -43.28 -3.68
N TYR A 87 -9.39 -42.10 -3.14
CA TYR A 87 -10.44 -41.93 -2.13
C TYR A 87 -11.83 -42.24 -2.69
N MET A 88 -12.18 -41.69 -3.87
CA MET A 88 -13.48 -41.93 -4.52
C MET A 88 -13.72 -43.41 -4.87
N ASN A 89 -12.66 -44.16 -5.18
CA ASN A 89 -12.74 -45.59 -5.44
C ASN A 89 -12.61 -46.47 -4.18
N GLY A 90 -12.55 -45.87 -2.98
CA GLY A 90 -12.43 -46.60 -1.71
C GLY A 90 -11.10 -47.33 -1.51
N LYS A 91 -10.04 -46.95 -2.25
CA LYS A 91 -8.69 -47.52 -2.06
C LYS A 91 -8.01 -46.99 -0.81
N ILE A 92 -8.35 -45.78 -0.39
CA ILE A 92 -7.85 -45.10 0.81
C ILE A 92 -9.02 -44.43 1.54
N ASN A 93 -8.90 -44.33 2.86
CA ASN A 93 -9.89 -43.68 3.72
C ASN A 93 -9.46 -42.25 4.09
N GLY A 94 -10.42 -41.42 4.51
CA GLY A 94 -10.16 -40.02 4.89
C GLY A 94 -9.16 -39.86 6.04
N SER A 95 -9.15 -40.81 6.99
CA SER A 95 -8.19 -40.87 8.10
C SER A 95 -6.73 -41.09 7.67
N GLN A 96 -6.50 -41.48 6.41
CA GLN A 96 -5.16 -41.70 5.86
C GLN A 96 -4.66 -40.48 5.07
N ILE A 97 -5.52 -39.48 4.85
CA ILE A 97 -5.23 -38.31 4.03
C ILE A 97 -4.99 -37.12 4.96
N LYS A 98 -3.72 -36.85 5.26
CA LYS A 98 -3.32 -35.64 6.01
C LYS A 98 -3.55 -34.40 5.14
N ILE A 99 -4.26 -33.41 5.67
CA ILE A 99 -4.58 -32.17 4.96
C ILE A 99 -3.73 -31.00 5.44
N ILE A 100 -3.61 -30.86 6.75
CA ILE A 100 -2.84 -29.77 7.36
C ILE A 100 -2.11 -30.28 8.60
N GLU A 101 -0.91 -29.76 8.80
CA GLU A 101 -0.06 -29.99 9.96
C GLU A 101 0.53 -28.66 10.42
N ALA A 102 0.46 -28.37 11.71
CA ALA A 102 0.95 -27.13 12.30
C ALA A 102 1.77 -27.43 13.54
N GLU A 103 2.86 -26.70 13.71
CA GLU A 103 3.72 -26.75 14.88
C GLU A 103 3.63 -25.44 15.65
N PHE A 104 3.48 -25.55 16.96
CA PHE A 104 3.34 -24.44 17.89
C PHE A 104 4.45 -24.48 18.93
N GLU A 105 4.92 -23.30 19.33
CA GLU A 105 5.94 -23.10 20.36
C GLU A 105 5.39 -22.32 21.55
N PRO A 106 5.90 -22.56 22.77
CA PRO A 106 5.42 -21.86 23.96
C PRO A 106 5.81 -20.37 23.98
N VAL A 107 4.89 -19.50 24.41
CA VAL A 107 5.10 -18.04 24.45
C VAL A 107 5.96 -17.60 25.64
N ARG A 108 5.93 -18.33 26.77
CA ARG A 108 6.76 -18.06 27.95
C ARG A 108 7.69 -19.24 28.24
N ARG A 109 9.00 -19.01 28.22
CA ARG A 109 10.08 -19.99 28.52
C ARG A 109 10.21 -20.39 30.01
N ASN A 110 9.13 -20.29 30.80
CA ASN A 110 9.17 -20.44 32.27
C ASN A 110 8.30 -21.60 32.79
N MET A 111 7.93 -22.56 31.95
CA MET A 111 7.37 -23.84 32.41
C MET A 111 8.41 -24.91 32.14
N ASP A 112 8.62 -25.82 33.09
CA ASP A 112 9.58 -26.94 33.00
C ASP A 112 9.34 -27.92 31.83
N ASN A 113 8.42 -27.61 30.91
CA ASN A 113 8.11 -28.33 29.68
C ASN A 113 8.13 -27.38 28.47
N ASP A 114 9.30 -27.16 27.88
CA ASP A 114 9.50 -26.55 26.54
C ASP A 114 9.07 -27.54 25.42
N GLU A 115 7.91 -28.18 25.56
CA GLU A 115 7.45 -29.19 24.61
C GLU A 115 6.79 -28.55 23.39
N LEU A 116 7.34 -28.81 22.21
CA LEU A 116 6.75 -28.40 20.94
C LEU A 116 5.44 -29.15 20.71
N LEU A 117 4.39 -28.42 20.36
CA LEU A 117 3.06 -28.95 20.10
C LEU A 117 2.87 -29.09 18.58
N THR A 118 2.61 -30.30 18.10
CA THR A 118 2.27 -30.57 16.69
C THR A 118 0.81 -30.99 16.58
N VAL A 119 0.08 -30.41 15.64
CA VAL A 119 -1.34 -30.69 15.40
C VAL A 119 -1.53 -30.96 13.92
N ALA A 120 -2.01 -32.15 13.58
CA ALA A 120 -2.35 -32.54 12.22
C ALA A 120 -3.84 -32.86 12.11
N LYS A 121 -4.49 -32.39 11.05
CA LYS A 121 -5.88 -32.70 10.73
C LYS A 121 -5.99 -33.47 9.42
N PHE A 122 -6.79 -34.52 9.43
CA PHE A 122 -7.01 -35.44 8.32
C PHE A 122 -8.35 -35.18 7.65
N PHE A 123 -8.52 -35.68 6.43
CA PHE A 123 -9.68 -35.38 5.58
C PHE A 123 -11.03 -35.82 6.18
N ASP A 124 -11.03 -36.84 7.05
CA ASP A 124 -12.21 -37.25 7.82
C ASP A 124 -12.50 -36.37 9.05
N SER A 125 -11.77 -35.26 9.20
CA SER A 125 -11.80 -34.34 10.34
C SER A 125 -11.25 -34.91 11.64
N SER A 126 -10.53 -36.04 11.60
CA SER A 126 -9.77 -36.53 12.76
C SER A 126 -8.49 -35.72 12.98
N TYR A 127 -8.04 -35.66 14.23
CA TYR A 127 -6.81 -34.98 14.63
C TYR A 127 -5.78 -35.97 15.15
N HIS A 128 -4.52 -35.69 14.84
CA HIS A 128 -3.37 -36.25 15.51
C HIS A 128 -2.60 -35.13 16.19
N ILE A 129 -2.44 -35.21 17.50
CA ILE A 129 -1.74 -34.21 18.30
C ILE A 129 -0.53 -34.87 18.94
N GLN A 130 0.62 -34.19 18.90
CA GLN A 130 1.84 -34.61 19.57
C GLN A 130 2.33 -33.49 20.48
N LEU A 131 2.51 -33.82 21.77
CA LEU A 131 3.09 -32.94 22.78
C LEU A 131 4.31 -33.66 23.37
N GLY A 132 5.50 -33.19 23.00
CA GLY A 132 6.74 -33.89 23.38
C GLY A 132 6.74 -35.35 22.91
N THR A 133 6.76 -36.29 23.85
CA THR A 133 6.70 -37.73 23.57
C THR A 133 5.29 -38.33 23.58
N LYS A 134 4.27 -37.57 23.97
CA LYS A 134 2.88 -38.05 24.06
C LYS A 134 2.13 -37.77 22.76
N GLY A 135 1.37 -38.76 22.29
CA GLY A 135 0.57 -38.67 21.07
C GLY A 135 -0.90 -38.96 21.36
N TYR A 136 -1.78 -38.17 20.75
CA TYR A 136 -3.24 -38.24 20.93
C TYR A 136 -3.93 -38.29 19.57
N THR A 137 -5.00 -39.08 19.48
CA THR A 137 -5.85 -39.14 18.28
C THR A 137 -7.29 -38.82 18.66
N ILE A 138 -7.89 -37.88 17.94
CA ILE A 138 -9.23 -37.36 18.22
C ILE A 138 -10.13 -37.63 17.04
N ASN A 139 -11.25 -38.28 17.31
CA ASN A 139 -12.33 -38.43 16.34
C ASN A 139 -13.58 -37.70 16.86
N PRO A 140 -14.04 -36.61 16.18
CA PRO A 140 -15.23 -35.86 16.59
C PRO A 140 -16.49 -36.70 16.75
N HIS A 141 -16.65 -37.78 15.97
CA HIS A 141 -17.83 -38.63 16.03
C HIS A 141 -17.98 -39.36 17.38
N ASN A 142 -16.87 -39.70 18.04
CA ASN A 142 -16.91 -40.43 19.31
C ASN A 142 -17.26 -39.53 20.52
N PHE A 143 -17.27 -38.19 20.36
CA PHE A 143 -17.57 -37.25 21.44
C PHE A 143 -19.06 -37.07 21.68
N GLN A 144 -19.87 -37.06 20.62
CA GLN A 144 -21.33 -36.91 20.71
C GLN A 144 -21.97 -38.00 21.57
N ASP A 145 -21.59 -39.26 21.32
CA ASP A 145 -22.11 -40.44 22.02
C ASP A 145 -21.81 -40.43 23.53
N LYS A 146 -20.74 -39.74 23.94
CA LYS A 146 -20.34 -39.61 25.35
C LYS A 146 -21.09 -38.49 26.08
N ILE A 147 -21.41 -37.38 25.41
CA ILE A 147 -21.96 -36.18 26.05
C ILE A 147 -23.50 -36.23 26.11
N LEU A 148 -24.18 -36.83 25.13
CA LEU A 148 -25.65 -36.90 25.12
C LEU A 148 -26.27 -37.54 26.39
N PRO A 149 -25.73 -38.66 26.92
CA PRO A 149 -26.23 -39.23 28.18
C PRO A 149 -26.08 -38.28 29.39
N PHE A 150 -25.00 -37.50 29.42
CA PHE A 150 -24.75 -36.51 30.47
C PHE A 150 -25.78 -35.37 30.42
N VAL A 151 -26.10 -34.86 29.23
CA VAL A 151 -27.09 -33.77 29.04
C VAL A 151 -28.45 -34.18 29.62
N GLU A 152 -28.91 -35.40 29.33
CA GLU A 152 -30.20 -35.88 29.84
C GLU A 152 -30.17 -36.13 31.36
N ASN A 153 -29.04 -36.54 31.93
CA ASN A 153 -28.89 -36.66 33.39
C ASN A 153 -28.99 -35.31 34.11
N ILE A 154 -28.25 -34.28 33.65
CA ILE A 154 -28.31 -32.94 34.25
C ILE A 154 -29.70 -32.33 34.09
N ARG A 155 -30.36 -32.55 32.94
CA ARG A 155 -31.75 -32.14 32.71
C ARG A 155 -32.68 -32.69 33.79
N ASN A 156 -32.58 -33.98 34.10
CA ASN A 156 -33.42 -34.63 35.11
C ASN A 156 -33.15 -34.11 36.52
N ILE A 157 -31.89 -33.79 36.85
CA ILE A 157 -31.51 -33.20 38.14
C ILE A 157 -32.06 -31.77 38.26
N ALA A 158 -31.91 -30.94 37.22
CA ALA A 158 -32.36 -29.56 37.22
C ALA A 158 -33.89 -29.40 37.37
N LEU A 159 -34.66 -30.37 36.87
CA LEU A 159 -36.13 -30.42 37.01
C LEU A 159 -36.61 -30.72 38.44
N GLN A 160 -35.72 -31.21 39.33
CA GLN A 160 -36.04 -31.43 40.74
C GLN A 160 -35.95 -30.14 41.58
N SER A 161 -35.42 -29.06 41.01
CA SER A 161 -35.28 -27.77 41.68
C SER A 161 -36.61 -27.03 41.82
N SER A 162 -36.83 -26.43 42.98
CA SER A 162 -37.97 -25.53 43.25
C SER A 162 -37.83 -24.15 42.58
N ASN A 163 -36.63 -23.79 42.09
CA ASN A 163 -36.34 -22.48 41.50
C ASN A 163 -36.57 -22.48 39.98
N SER A 164 -37.77 -22.07 39.56
CA SER A 164 -38.20 -22.07 38.16
C SER A 164 -37.30 -21.23 37.23
N ARG A 165 -36.68 -20.15 37.73
CA ARG A 165 -35.79 -19.29 36.95
C ARG A 165 -34.45 -19.96 36.66
N LEU A 166 -33.83 -20.57 37.67
CA LEU A 166 -32.57 -21.31 37.48
C LEU A 166 -32.78 -22.56 36.62
N THR A 167 -33.89 -23.27 36.80
CA THR A 167 -34.23 -24.43 35.96
C THR A 167 -34.41 -24.03 34.50
N SER A 168 -35.09 -22.92 34.20
CA SER A 168 -35.26 -22.45 32.82
C SER A 168 -33.93 -22.02 32.18
N LEU A 169 -33.06 -21.32 32.91
CA LEU A 169 -31.70 -20.99 32.45
C LEU A 169 -30.86 -22.25 32.18
N MET A 170 -30.89 -23.22 33.08
CA MET A 170 -30.18 -24.50 32.93
C MET A 170 -30.68 -25.27 31.71
N LEU A 171 -32.00 -25.38 31.52
CA LEU A 171 -32.59 -26.03 30.35
C LEU A 171 -32.18 -25.34 29.05
N MET A 172 -32.10 -24.00 29.03
CA MET A 172 -31.61 -23.25 27.88
C MET A 172 -30.15 -23.59 27.55
N GLN A 173 -29.27 -23.67 28.57
CA GLN A 173 -27.87 -24.03 28.34
C GLN A 173 -27.68 -25.49 27.93
N LEU A 174 -28.48 -26.40 28.47
CA LEU A 174 -28.48 -27.81 28.03
C LEU A 174 -28.96 -27.96 26.58
N GLU A 175 -29.95 -27.17 26.17
CA GLU A 175 -30.39 -27.14 24.77
C GLU A 175 -29.32 -26.53 23.87
N ASN A 176 -28.65 -25.45 24.31
CA ASN A 176 -27.48 -24.89 23.62
C ASN A 176 -26.35 -25.92 23.47
N LEU A 177 -26.10 -26.74 24.50
CA LEU A 177 -25.10 -27.79 24.49
C LEU A 177 -25.50 -28.93 23.53
N LYS A 178 -26.77 -29.31 23.52
CA LYS A 178 -27.33 -30.29 22.57
C LYS A 178 -27.28 -29.80 21.13
N ASN A 179 -27.54 -28.52 20.91
CA ASN A 179 -27.39 -27.89 19.59
C ASN A 179 -25.93 -27.84 19.17
N ALA A 180 -25.00 -27.47 20.07
CA ALA A 180 -23.56 -27.52 19.80
C ALA A 180 -23.05 -28.94 19.49
N LEU A 181 -23.72 -29.98 20.00
CA LEU A 181 -23.46 -31.38 19.66
C LEU A 181 -24.02 -31.76 18.29
N ASN A 182 -25.25 -31.34 17.97
CA ASN A 182 -25.97 -31.71 16.75
C ASN A 182 -25.66 -30.83 15.53
N ASP A 183 -25.05 -29.67 15.75
CA ASP A 183 -24.69 -28.76 14.67
C ASP A 183 -23.79 -29.45 13.65
N ASN A 184 -23.92 -29.06 12.38
CA ASN A 184 -23.02 -29.51 11.32
C ASN A 184 -21.53 -29.19 11.63
N TYR A 185 -21.27 -28.34 12.62
CA TYR A 185 -20.00 -27.86 13.12
C TYR A 185 -19.89 -28.17 14.62
N PHE A 186 -19.14 -29.21 15.01
CA PHE A 186 -18.98 -29.59 16.42
C PHE A 186 -17.96 -28.66 17.08
N ASP A 187 -18.41 -27.71 17.92
CA ASP A 187 -17.54 -26.72 18.56
C ASP A 187 -17.08 -27.17 19.97
N TYR A 188 -15.87 -27.73 20.09
CA TYR A 188 -15.30 -28.18 21.36
C TYR A 188 -15.21 -27.08 22.43
N ASN A 189 -14.72 -25.88 22.11
CA ASN A 189 -14.61 -24.82 23.13
C ASN A 189 -15.99 -24.32 23.57
N ARG A 190 -16.96 -24.24 22.66
CA ARG A 190 -18.35 -23.91 23.01
C ARG A 190 -18.95 -25.00 23.89
N VAL A 191 -18.71 -26.28 23.57
CA VAL A 191 -19.11 -27.41 24.41
C VAL A 191 -18.50 -27.30 25.81
N PHE A 192 -17.19 -27.05 25.94
CA PHE A 192 -16.55 -26.89 27.24
C PHE A 192 -16.99 -25.64 27.99
N MET A 193 -17.13 -24.51 27.31
CA MET A 193 -17.64 -23.27 27.89
C MET A 193 -19.05 -23.49 28.44
N LEU A 194 -19.93 -24.16 27.69
CA LEU A 194 -21.28 -24.50 28.15
C LEU A 194 -21.25 -25.47 29.33
N ILE A 195 -20.34 -26.45 29.35
CA ILE A 195 -20.12 -27.34 30.50
C ILE A 195 -19.66 -26.54 31.73
N ASP A 196 -18.75 -25.58 31.56
CA ASP A 196 -18.25 -24.73 32.64
C ASP A 196 -19.37 -23.80 33.16
N ILE A 197 -20.17 -23.19 32.26
CA ILE A 197 -21.36 -22.40 32.63
C ILE A 197 -22.37 -23.25 33.41
N ILE A 198 -22.64 -24.49 32.97
CA ILE A 198 -23.54 -25.42 33.64
C ILE A 198 -23.03 -25.73 35.06
N ASN A 199 -21.72 -25.91 35.21
CA ASN A 199 -21.08 -26.19 36.50
C ASN A 199 -21.14 -25.00 37.46
N ASP A 200 -21.02 -23.78 36.94
CA ASP A 200 -20.92 -22.56 37.74
C ASP A 200 -22.29 -21.94 38.09
N MET A 201 -23.41 -22.55 37.66
CA MET A 201 -24.74 -22.08 38.04
C MET A 201 -25.01 -22.23 39.55
N GLU A 202 -25.60 -21.19 40.15
CA GLU A 202 -25.86 -21.08 41.60
C GLU A 202 -27.09 -21.90 42.07
N PHE A 203 -27.09 -23.21 41.84
CA PHE A 203 -28.04 -24.11 42.50
C PHE A 203 -27.69 -24.28 43.99
N GLU A 204 -28.69 -24.51 44.84
CA GLU A 204 -28.49 -24.71 46.28
C GLU A 204 -28.56 -26.21 46.67
N GLY A 205 -27.80 -26.58 47.71
CA GLY A 205 -27.88 -27.89 48.36
C GLY A 205 -27.53 -29.07 47.46
N SER A 206 -28.24 -30.19 47.63
CA SER A 206 -27.91 -31.49 47.00
C SER A 206 -27.93 -31.46 45.47
N ILE A 207 -28.66 -30.53 44.86
CA ILE A 207 -28.74 -30.37 43.39
C ILE A 207 -27.39 -29.88 42.84
N ARG A 208 -26.74 -28.91 43.50
CA ARG A 208 -25.42 -28.40 43.09
C ARG A 208 -24.36 -29.50 43.16
N ASP A 209 -24.39 -30.30 44.22
CA ASP A 209 -23.43 -31.38 44.42
C ASP A 209 -23.58 -32.45 43.33
N GLN A 210 -24.82 -32.83 42.99
CA GLN A 210 -25.11 -33.79 41.92
C GLN A 210 -24.70 -33.29 40.53
N ILE A 211 -24.92 -32.00 40.24
CA ILE A 211 -24.49 -31.39 38.98
C ILE A 211 -22.96 -31.41 38.89
N SER A 212 -22.28 -30.95 39.95
CA SER A 212 -20.81 -30.90 40.01
C SER A 212 -20.18 -32.28 39.89
N GLU A 213 -20.77 -33.30 40.53
CA GLU A 213 -20.32 -34.69 40.45
C GLU A 213 -20.45 -35.24 39.01
N ASN A 214 -21.59 -35.01 38.35
CA ASN A 214 -21.79 -35.40 36.96
C ASN A 214 -20.81 -34.67 36.03
N VAL A 215 -20.55 -33.37 36.25
CA VAL A 215 -19.57 -32.60 35.46
C VAL A 215 -18.18 -33.20 35.65
N ASN A 216 -17.79 -33.55 36.87
CA ASN A 216 -16.51 -34.18 37.15
C ASN A 216 -16.40 -35.58 36.53
N LEU A 217 -17.47 -36.38 36.55
CA LEU A 217 -17.52 -37.67 35.85
C LEU A 217 -17.36 -37.52 34.35
N LEU A 218 -18.06 -36.57 33.74
CA LEU A 218 -17.90 -36.24 32.33
C LEU A 218 -16.47 -35.80 32.05
N ARG A 219 -15.93 -34.86 32.84
CA ARG A 219 -14.54 -34.42 32.73
C ARG A 219 -13.58 -35.61 32.82
N ASN A 220 -13.75 -36.54 33.75
CA ASN A 220 -12.92 -37.75 33.86
C ASN A 220 -13.08 -38.72 32.67
N GLN A 221 -14.29 -38.87 32.12
CA GLN A 221 -14.55 -39.68 30.91
C GLN A 221 -13.99 -39.03 29.64
N LEU A 222 -13.92 -37.70 29.61
CA LEU A 222 -13.27 -36.92 28.56
C LEU A 222 -11.75 -36.91 28.74
N SER A 223 -11.25 -36.87 29.98
CA SER A 223 -9.82 -36.85 30.35
C SER A 223 -9.14 -38.22 30.24
N SER A 224 -9.86 -39.34 30.40
CA SER A 224 -9.31 -40.69 30.12
C SER A 224 -9.06 -40.93 28.62
N SER A 225 -9.49 -40.00 27.77
CA SER A 225 -9.02 -39.79 26.40
C SER A 225 -8.36 -38.39 26.32
N ASP A 226 -7.19 -38.24 26.93
CA ASP A 226 -6.34 -37.03 27.06
C ASP A 226 -6.36 -36.06 25.84
N VAL A 227 -7.40 -35.24 25.71
CA VAL A 227 -7.61 -34.43 24.51
C VAL A 227 -8.03 -32.95 24.74
N PRO A 228 -8.68 -32.48 25.82
CA PRO A 228 -9.30 -31.15 25.70
C PRO A 228 -8.50 -29.94 26.16
N GLU A 229 -7.56 -30.06 27.10
CA GLU A 229 -6.97 -28.85 27.70
C GLU A 229 -5.99 -28.15 26.75
N ILE A 230 -5.19 -28.91 26.01
CA ILE A 230 -4.22 -28.31 25.07
C ILE A 230 -4.87 -27.70 23.83
N LEU A 231 -6.04 -28.22 23.42
CA LEU A 231 -6.81 -27.66 22.32
C LEU A 231 -7.39 -26.27 22.64
N LYS A 232 -7.71 -26.00 23.92
CA LYS A 232 -8.11 -24.66 24.39
C LYS A 232 -6.97 -23.65 24.29
N GLU A 233 -5.72 -24.13 24.27
CA GLU A 233 -4.51 -23.29 24.24
C GLU A 233 -4.03 -22.98 22.81
N ILE A 234 -4.56 -23.67 21.79
CA ILE A 234 -4.23 -23.43 20.39
C ILE A 234 -4.95 -22.15 19.92
N PRO A 235 -4.25 -21.24 19.21
CA PRO A 235 -4.86 -20.07 18.61
C PRO A 235 -5.99 -20.42 17.62
N ARG A 236 -7.10 -19.65 17.64
CA ARG A 236 -8.18 -19.79 16.65
C ARG A 236 -7.78 -19.19 15.30
N PHE A 237 -8.14 -19.82 14.20
CA PHE A 237 -7.87 -19.32 12.83
C PHE A 237 -9.12 -18.71 12.21
N ILE A 238 -9.12 -17.39 11.99
CA ILE A 238 -10.32 -16.63 11.62
C ILE A 238 -10.17 -16.12 10.21
N TYR A 239 -10.90 -16.70 9.27
CA TYR A 239 -10.82 -16.37 7.86
C TYR A 239 -11.86 -15.30 7.48
N PHE A 240 -11.39 -14.21 6.87
CA PHE A 240 -12.24 -13.16 6.31
C PHE A 240 -12.18 -13.24 4.78
N SER A 241 -13.22 -13.80 4.17
CA SER A 241 -13.34 -13.96 2.70
C SER A 241 -14.21 -12.90 2.03
N ALA A 242 -15.22 -12.41 2.73
CA ALA A 242 -16.10 -11.32 2.32
C ALA A 242 -16.47 -10.52 3.58
N TYR A 243 -16.52 -9.20 3.44
CA TYR A 243 -16.88 -8.32 4.55
C TYR A 243 -18.35 -7.96 4.41
N ASP A 244 -19.13 -8.26 5.45
CA ASP A 244 -20.50 -7.77 5.56
C ASP A 244 -20.46 -6.25 5.69
N ARG A 245 -20.98 -5.54 4.68
CA ARG A 245 -21.03 -4.09 4.69
C ARG A 245 -21.89 -3.62 5.85
N LEU A 246 -21.42 -2.62 6.58
CA LEU A 246 -22.23 -1.94 7.59
C LEU A 246 -23.48 -1.32 6.93
N GLU A 247 -24.65 -1.60 7.50
CA GLU A 247 -25.90 -1.01 7.08
C GLU A 247 -26.03 0.44 7.57
N ASP A 248 -26.61 1.31 6.74
CA ASP A 248 -26.85 2.72 7.10
C ASP A 248 -27.86 2.88 8.23
N ARG A 249 -28.81 1.94 8.31
CA ARG A 249 -29.90 1.95 9.28
C ARG A 249 -30.47 0.57 9.51
N VAL A 250 -31.01 0.37 10.71
CA VAL A 250 -31.68 -0.87 11.11
C VAL A 250 -32.72 -0.56 12.18
N THR A 251 -33.83 -1.30 12.20
CA THR A 251 -34.84 -1.15 13.27
C THR A 251 -34.42 -1.90 14.53
N LEU A 252 -34.86 -1.42 15.70
CA LEU A 252 -34.62 -2.14 16.95
C LEU A 252 -35.29 -3.54 16.96
N THR A 253 -36.40 -3.68 16.25
CA THR A 253 -37.10 -4.96 16.12
C THR A 253 -36.27 -5.97 15.34
N GLU A 254 -35.73 -5.58 14.18
CA GLU A 254 -34.86 -6.43 13.35
C GLU A 254 -33.60 -6.86 14.12
N LEU A 255 -32.97 -5.95 14.87
CA LEU A 255 -31.80 -6.29 15.69
C LEU A 255 -32.11 -7.28 16.81
N LYS A 256 -33.31 -7.23 17.41
CA LYS A 256 -33.73 -8.14 18.49
C LYS A 256 -34.17 -9.51 17.95
N GLU A 257 -34.87 -9.52 16.81
CA GLU A 257 -35.40 -10.76 16.22
C GLU A 257 -34.34 -11.53 15.42
N ASN A 258 -33.51 -10.83 14.63
CA ASN A 258 -32.53 -11.42 13.71
C ASN A 258 -31.11 -10.83 13.88
N PRO A 259 -30.49 -10.87 15.07
CA PRO A 259 -29.19 -10.26 15.31
C PRO A 259 -28.06 -10.83 14.42
N GLY A 260 -28.20 -12.10 13.99
CA GLY A 260 -27.21 -12.76 13.12
C GLY A 260 -27.19 -12.25 11.68
N GLU A 261 -28.29 -11.68 11.18
CA GLU A 261 -28.34 -11.07 9.84
C GLU A 261 -27.69 -9.68 9.81
N HIS A 262 -27.53 -9.05 10.98
CA HIS A 262 -26.99 -7.71 11.17
C HIS A 262 -25.65 -7.72 11.91
N GLY A 263 -24.79 -8.68 11.59
CA GLY A 263 -23.55 -8.96 12.34
C GLY A 263 -22.62 -7.75 12.49
N THR A 264 -22.33 -7.03 11.41
CA THR A 264 -21.46 -5.83 11.45
C THR A 264 -22.11 -4.70 12.26
N PHE A 265 -23.43 -4.52 12.17
CA PHE A 265 -24.14 -3.53 12.98
C PHE A 265 -24.12 -3.88 14.48
N MET A 266 -24.34 -5.14 14.84
CA MET A 266 -24.24 -5.61 16.23
C MET A 266 -22.82 -5.41 16.80
N ASN A 267 -21.79 -5.65 15.97
CA ASN A 267 -20.40 -5.37 16.32
C ASN A 267 -20.15 -3.88 16.56
N LEU A 268 -20.75 -2.99 15.76
CA LEU A 268 -20.69 -1.54 15.97
C LEU A 268 -21.32 -1.14 17.32
N LEU A 269 -22.50 -1.68 17.64
CA LEU A 269 -23.17 -1.40 18.91
C LEU A 269 -22.36 -1.88 20.11
N SER A 270 -21.77 -3.07 20.02
CA SER A 270 -20.86 -3.61 21.05
C SER A 270 -19.66 -2.69 21.27
N LEU A 271 -19.02 -2.22 20.18
CA LEU A 271 -17.90 -1.28 20.24
C LEU A 271 -18.28 0.08 20.85
N ALA A 272 -19.48 0.55 20.54
CA ALA A 272 -20.03 1.79 21.08
C ALA A 272 -20.60 1.64 22.51
N GLN A 273 -20.55 0.43 23.08
CA GLN A 273 -21.07 0.08 24.41
C GLN A 273 -22.58 0.33 24.55
N ILE A 274 -23.33 0.05 23.47
CA ILE A 274 -24.78 0.18 23.41
C ILE A 274 -25.46 -1.12 23.86
N ASP A 275 -26.32 -1.00 24.88
CA ASP A 275 -27.18 -2.06 25.39
C ASP A 275 -28.61 -1.82 24.89
N LEU A 276 -29.07 -2.67 23.96
CA LEU A 276 -30.36 -2.54 23.29
C LEU A 276 -31.56 -2.57 24.26
N ASP A 277 -31.45 -3.32 25.36
CA ASP A 277 -32.55 -3.48 26.30
C ASP A 277 -32.74 -2.25 27.17
N ARG A 278 -31.69 -1.44 27.36
CA ARG A 278 -31.78 -0.20 28.16
C ARG A 278 -32.45 0.95 27.43
N ILE A 279 -32.42 0.95 26.09
CA ILE A 279 -32.91 2.07 25.27
C ILE A 279 -34.40 2.35 25.54
N GLU A 280 -35.20 1.30 25.76
CA GLU A 280 -36.65 1.42 25.98
C GLU A 280 -37.03 2.05 27.32
N TYR A 281 -36.15 1.98 28.32
CA TYR A 281 -36.41 2.48 29.68
C TYR A 281 -35.85 3.89 29.94
N MET A 282 -35.11 4.45 28.98
CA MET A 282 -34.50 5.78 29.09
C MET A 282 -35.46 6.88 28.66
N ASP A 283 -35.48 8.00 29.39
CA ASP A 283 -36.18 9.21 28.95
C ASP A 283 -35.48 9.85 27.72
N PRO A 284 -36.12 10.79 27.01
CA PRO A 284 -35.54 11.41 25.82
C PRO A 284 -34.16 12.04 26.03
N ASP A 285 -33.94 12.72 27.16
CA ASP A 285 -32.69 13.43 27.43
C ASP A 285 -31.56 12.44 27.75
N GLN A 286 -31.88 11.39 28.53
CA GLN A 286 -30.96 10.28 28.80
C GLN A 286 -30.54 9.57 27.52
N ARG A 287 -31.47 9.37 26.57
CA ARG A 287 -31.14 8.74 25.28
C ARG A 287 -30.21 9.58 24.44
N VAL A 288 -30.46 10.88 24.33
CA VAL A 288 -29.57 11.80 23.60
C VAL A 288 -28.15 11.72 24.17
N ALA A 289 -28.00 11.86 25.50
CA ALA A 289 -26.70 11.77 26.16
C ALA A 289 -26.03 10.40 25.98
N TYR A 290 -26.81 9.31 25.99
CA TYR A 290 -26.32 7.95 25.81
C TYR A 290 -25.73 7.74 24.40
N PHE A 291 -26.46 8.13 23.35
CA PHE A 291 -26.00 8.02 21.97
C PHE A 291 -24.86 8.99 21.63
N GLU A 292 -24.84 10.19 22.23
CA GLU A 292 -23.72 11.12 22.09
C GLU A 292 -22.43 10.54 22.70
N LYS A 293 -22.52 9.94 23.90
CA LYS A 293 -21.37 9.26 24.52
C LYS A 293 -20.90 8.08 23.68
N ALA A 294 -21.82 7.25 23.19
CA ALA A 294 -21.52 6.10 22.33
C ALA A 294 -20.83 6.53 21.02
N SER A 295 -21.34 7.57 20.38
CA SER A 295 -20.78 8.18 19.15
C SER A 295 -19.36 8.72 19.37
N ASN A 296 -19.10 9.34 20.53
CA ASN A 296 -17.77 9.83 20.88
C ASN A 296 -16.76 8.70 21.07
N ILE A 297 -17.16 7.57 21.66
CA ILE A 297 -16.29 6.39 21.86
C ILE A 297 -15.84 5.83 20.52
N ILE A 298 -16.78 5.57 19.61
CA ILE A 298 -16.47 4.98 18.29
C ILE A 298 -15.72 5.96 17.39
N SER A 299 -16.11 7.24 17.38
CA SER A 299 -15.42 8.30 16.62
C SER A 299 -13.95 8.43 17.01
N LYS A 300 -13.65 8.41 18.32
CA LYS A 300 -12.27 8.51 18.81
C LYS A 300 -11.43 7.30 18.39
N LYS A 301 -12.01 6.10 18.36
CA LYS A 301 -11.31 4.90 17.88
C LYS A 301 -11.07 4.98 16.37
N LEU A 302 -12.08 5.38 15.59
CA LEU A 302 -11.98 5.50 14.14
C LEU A 302 -10.90 6.51 13.71
N SER A 303 -10.87 7.68 14.34
CA SER A 303 -9.94 8.77 13.97
C SER A 303 -8.47 8.44 14.19
N THR A 304 -8.15 7.55 15.15
CA THR A 304 -6.76 7.10 15.37
C THR A 304 -6.17 6.33 14.20
N ILE A 305 -7.01 5.73 13.35
CA ILE A 305 -6.57 4.85 12.26
C ILE A 305 -6.84 5.51 10.90
N TRP A 306 -8.03 6.10 10.73
CA TRP A 306 -8.39 6.74 9.48
C TRP A 306 -7.74 8.12 9.32
N GLY A 307 -7.39 8.78 10.43
CA GLY A 307 -6.77 10.10 10.48
C GLY A 307 -7.65 11.11 11.24
N PHE A 308 -7.02 12.00 12.01
CA PHE A 308 -7.71 12.95 12.88
C PHE A 308 -8.64 13.93 12.11
N HIS A 309 -8.32 14.22 10.85
CA HIS A 309 -9.02 15.23 10.04
C HIS A 309 -10.13 14.68 9.14
N GLU A 310 -10.41 13.36 9.19
CA GLU A 310 -11.17 12.66 8.14
C GLU A 310 -12.42 11.92 8.65
N GLY A 311 -13.10 12.48 9.66
CA GLY A 311 -14.51 12.16 9.90
C GLY A 311 -14.87 11.63 11.30
N ARG A 312 -16.08 11.97 11.76
CA ARG A 312 -16.71 11.43 12.96
C ARG A 312 -17.76 10.40 12.56
N LEU A 313 -17.95 9.38 13.40
CA LEU A 313 -19.04 8.41 13.27
C LEU A 313 -20.05 8.62 14.40
N GLU A 314 -21.28 8.87 14.01
CA GLU A 314 -22.42 9.09 14.90
C GLU A 314 -23.45 7.97 14.76
N ILE A 315 -23.93 7.47 15.89
CA ILE A 315 -25.08 6.56 15.97
C ILE A 315 -26.26 7.37 16.49
N ARG A 316 -27.31 7.47 15.69
CA ARG A 316 -28.51 8.27 15.99
C ARG A 316 -29.70 7.37 16.20
N TYR A 317 -30.55 7.74 17.15
CA TYR A 317 -31.81 7.07 17.43
C TYR A 317 -32.97 7.93 16.95
N GLU A 318 -33.84 7.36 16.12
CA GLU A 318 -35.09 7.99 15.69
C GLU A 318 -36.29 7.30 16.32
N GLN A 319 -37.09 8.08 17.06
CA GLN A 319 -38.35 7.63 17.62
C GLN A 319 -39.41 7.58 16.51
N GLY A 320 -40.12 6.46 16.40
CA GLY A 320 -41.24 6.30 15.48
C GLY A 320 -42.13 5.12 15.85
N LYS A 321 -43.05 4.73 14.95
CA LYS A 321 -43.85 3.49 15.10
C LYS A 321 -42.97 2.23 15.15
N SER A 322 -41.83 2.29 14.45
CA SER A 322 -40.75 1.31 14.50
C SER A 322 -39.47 2.08 14.79
N PRO A 323 -38.93 2.03 16.03
CA PRO A 323 -37.71 2.73 16.39
C PRO A 323 -36.52 2.29 15.53
N LEU A 324 -35.72 3.25 15.09
CA LEU A 324 -34.62 3.04 14.14
C LEU A 324 -33.31 3.57 14.68
N LEU A 325 -32.22 2.85 14.41
CA LEU A 325 -30.86 3.33 14.57
C LEU A 325 -30.30 3.70 13.20
N LEU A 326 -29.68 4.88 13.11
CA LEU A 326 -28.98 5.35 11.92
C LEU A 326 -27.50 5.51 12.22
N VAL A 327 -26.67 5.09 11.29
CA VAL A 327 -25.24 5.41 11.30
C VAL A 327 -25.01 6.56 10.35
N MET A 328 -24.33 7.58 10.85
CA MET A 328 -23.99 8.78 10.11
C MET A 328 -22.51 9.06 10.28
N ILE A 329 -21.90 9.62 9.25
CA ILE A 329 -20.49 9.99 9.26
C ILE A 329 -20.26 11.37 8.66
N THR A 330 -19.18 12.02 9.08
CA THR A 330 -18.70 13.27 8.46
C THR A 330 -17.59 12.91 7.47
N PRO A 331 -17.68 13.31 6.18
CA PRO A 331 -16.67 12.92 5.20
C PRO A 331 -15.30 13.57 5.44
N GLU A 332 -15.27 14.81 5.94
CA GLU A 332 -14.07 15.64 6.18
C GLU A 332 -14.35 16.63 7.32
N GLU A 333 -13.35 17.02 8.12
CA GLU A 333 -13.51 18.07 9.16
C GLU A 333 -13.97 19.42 8.62
N SER A 334 -13.71 19.72 7.34
CA SER A 334 -14.13 20.96 6.68
C SER A 334 -15.59 20.96 6.21
N ARG A 335 -16.32 19.85 6.38
CA ARG A 335 -17.72 19.74 5.97
C ARG A 335 -18.64 19.73 7.19
N ASP A 336 -19.60 20.66 7.20
CA ASP A 336 -20.57 20.82 8.29
C ASP A 336 -21.80 19.90 8.18
N TYR A 337 -21.72 18.78 7.46
CA TYR A 337 -22.86 17.89 7.25
C TYR A 337 -22.50 16.41 7.38
N LEU A 338 -23.50 15.62 7.77
CA LEU A 338 -23.40 14.17 7.95
C LEU A 338 -24.07 13.44 6.80
N VAL A 339 -23.47 12.32 6.40
CA VAL A 339 -23.99 11.39 5.39
C VAL A 339 -24.00 9.97 5.94
N PRO A 340 -24.90 9.09 5.50
CA PRO A 340 -24.82 7.67 5.84
C PRO A 340 -23.57 7.01 5.21
N PRO A 341 -22.97 5.97 5.82
CA PRO A 341 -21.81 5.26 5.28
C PRO A 341 -21.95 4.81 3.83
N GLY A 342 -23.15 4.39 3.42
CA GLY A 342 -23.47 3.95 2.06
C GLY A 342 -23.31 5.02 0.98
N MET A 343 -23.20 6.30 1.36
CA MET A 343 -22.92 7.41 0.44
C MET A 343 -21.42 7.71 0.29
N GLU A 344 -20.56 7.08 1.07
CA GLU A 344 -19.10 7.21 0.93
C GLU A 344 -18.51 6.28 -0.12
N SER A 345 -17.23 6.50 -0.42
CA SER A 345 -16.45 5.59 -1.27
C SER A 345 -16.56 4.13 -0.81
N ASP A 346 -16.61 3.20 -1.77
CA ASP A 346 -16.60 1.76 -1.50
C ASP A 346 -15.39 1.35 -0.62
N GLY A 347 -14.25 2.05 -0.77
CA GLY A 347 -13.06 1.85 0.05
C GLY A 347 -13.28 2.20 1.51
N PHE A 348 -13.93 3.33 1.80
CA PHE A 348 -14.27 3.70 3.17
C PHE A 348 -15.28 2.74 3.79
N GLN A 349 -16.35 2.38 3.06
CA GLN A 349 -17.35 1.41 3.53
C GLN A 349 -16.71 0.06 3.88
N TRP A 350 -15.81 -0.41 3.02
CA TRP A 350 -15.03 -1.62 3.25
C TRP A 350 -14.20 -1.49 4.53
N PHE A 351 -13.37 -0.43 4.63
CA PHE A 351 -12.51 -0.21 5.79
C PHE A 351 -13.31 -0.14 7.08
N LEU A 352 -14.39 0.64 7.10
CA LEU A 352 -15.23 0.82 8.28
C LEU A 352 -15.79 -0.53 8.77
N SER A 353 -16.27 -1.35 7.84
CA SER A 353 -16.79 -2.68 8.14
C SER A 353 -15.71 -3.61 8.70
N VAL A 354 -14.51 -3.62 8.10
CA VAL A 354 -13.37 -4.40 8.59
C VAL A 354 -12.94 -3.92 9.98
N PHE A 355 -12.80 -2.61 10.15
CA PHE A 355 -12.41 -1.97 11.40
C PHE A 355 -13.37 -2.35 12.53
N ILE A 356 -14.68 -2.25 12.31
CA ILE A 356 -15.71 -2.61 13.29
C ILE A 356 -15.61 -4.09 13.66
N ASN A 357 -15.57 -4.98 12.67
CA ASN A 357 -15.56 -6.42 12.90
C ASN A 357 -14.29 -6.91 13.60
N LEU A 358 -13.14 -6.32 13.28
CA LEU A 358 -11.89 -6.62 13.97
C LEU A 358 -11.93 -6.11 15.41
N ASN A 359 -12.25 -4.82 15.60
CA ASN A 359 -12.17 -4.21 16.92
C ASN A 359 -13.19 -4.77 17.91
N SER A 360 -14.43 -5.09 17.47
CA SER A 360 -15.48 -5.56 18.38
C SER A 360 -15.13 -6.89 19.04
N LYS A 361 -14.35 -7.72 18.35
CA LYS A 361 -14.06 -9.10 18.75
C LYS A 361 -12.67 -9.29 19.34
N THR A 362 -11.75 -8.31 19.20
CA THR A 362 -10.39 -8.35 19.78
C THR A 362 -10.34 -8.53 21.31
N GLY A 363 -11.34 -8.03 22.06
CA GLY A 363 -11.42 -8.17 23.52
C GLY A 363 -12.12 -9.44 24.02
N GLY A 364 -12.61 -10.29 23.12
CA GLY A 364 -13.44 -11.47 23.44
C GLY A 364 -13.14 -12.65 22.52
N GLU A 365 -13.98 -12.87 21.50
CA GLU A 365 -13.91 -14.01 20.56
C GLU A 365 -12.55 -14.19 19.87
N TYR A 366 -11.80 -13.09 19.66
CA TYR A 366 -10.53 -13.10 18.93
C TYR A 366 -9.30 -13.07 19.85
N SER A 367 -9.50 -13.20 21.16
CA SER A 367 -8.38 -13.41 22.08
C SER A 367 -7.64 -14.70 21.71
N ASN A 368 -6.32 -14.60 21.49
CA ASN A 368 -5.49 -15.70 20.99
C ASN A 368 -5.91 -16.22 19.60
N SER A 369 -5.77 -15.41 18.54
CA SER A 369 -6.22 -15.79 17.20
C SER A 369 -5.26 -15.38 16.07
N PHE A 370 -5.36 -16.10 14.95
CA PHE A 370 -4.78 -15.76 13.65
C PHE A 370 -5.89 -15.17 12.78
N LEU A 371 -5.78 -13.90 12.46
CA LEU A 371 -6.65 -13.22 11.50
C LEU A 371 -6.10 -13.47 10.10
N MET A 372 -6.89 -14.11 9.25
CA MET A 372 -6.54 -14.43 7.88
C MET A 372 -7.35 -13.58 6.92
N LEU A 373 -6.70 -12.66 6.23
CA LEU A 373 -7.34 -11.64 5.41
C LEU A 373 -6.99 -11.83 3.93
N ASP A 374 -7.97 -12.19 3.10
CA ASP A 374 -7.73 -12.47 1.68
C ASP A 374 -7.95 -11.22 0.80
N ASP A 375 -7.01 -10.94 -0.11
CA ASP A 375 -6.98 -9.85 -1.08
C ASP A 375 -7.33 -8.49 -0.46
N LEU A 376 -6.56 -8.10 0.57
CA LEU A 376 -6.79 -6.88 1.33
C LEU A 376 -6.72 -5.61 0.49
N GLY A 377 -7.68 -4.71 0.72
CA GLY A 377 -7.53 -3.28 0.47
C GLY A 377 -7.63 -2.80 -0.98
N ILE A 378 -8.16 -3.62 -1.89
CA ILE A 378 -8.30 -3.30 -3.34
C ILE A 378 -9.02 -1.96 -3.57
N LEU A 379 -9.92 -1.58 -2.67
CA LEU A 379 -10.76 -0.38 -2.78
C LEU A 379 -10.17 0.86 -2.08
N LEU A 380 -9.05 0.72 -1.36
CA LEU A 380 -8.45 1.80 -0.59
C LEU A 380 -7.46 2.64 -1.40
N HIS A 381 -7.45 3.95 -1.14
CA HIS A 381 -6.41 4.86 -1.64
C HIS A 381 -5.04 4.54 -0.99
N PRO A 382 -3.90 4.65 -1.69
CA PRO A 382 -2.55 4.32 -1.18
C PRO A 382 -2.22 4.75 0.26
N VAL A 383 -2.51 6.00 0.61
CA VAL A 383 -2.27 6.51 1.99
C VAL A 383 -3.08 5.71 3.02
N LYS A 384 -4.33 5.36 2.70
CA LYS A 384 -5.20 4.54 3.56
C LYS A 384 -4.77 3.09 3.61
N GLN A 385 -4.17 2.57 2.54
CA GLN A 385 -3.54 1.25 2.54
C GLN A 385 -2.42 1.20 3.58
N LYS A 386 -1.53 2.20 3.58
CA LYS A 386 -0.43 2.31 4.54
C LYS A 386 -0.94 2.45 5.98
N ASN A 387 -1.87 3.38 6.24
CA ASN A 387 -2.45 3.54 7.58
C ASN A 387 -3.11 2.26 8.10
N PHE A 388 -3.77 1.50 7.21
CA PHE A 388 -4.39 0.24 7.60
C PHE A 388 -3.35 -0.86 7.86
N LEU A 389 -2.28 -0.93 7.07
CA LEU A 389 -1.16 -1.82 7.33
C LEU A 389 -0.51 -1.52 8.69
N ASP A 390 -0.30 -0.24 9.00
CA ASP A 390 0.25 0.19 10.29
C ASP A 390 -0.70 -0.19 11.44
N PHE A 391 -2.02 -0.04 11.26
CA PHE A 391 -3.01 -0.52 12.22
C PHE A 391 -2.91 -2.03 12.47
N LEU A 392 -2.80 -2.85 11.41
CA LEU A 392 -2.67 -4.31 11.54
C LEU A 392 -1.38 -4.74 12.25
N ARG A 393 -0.34 -3.89 12.22
CA ARG A 393 0.97 -4.16 12.82
C ARG A 393 1.09 -3.65 14.25
N GLU A 394 0.57 -2.46 14.52
CA GLU A 394 0.88 -1.72 15.75
C GLU A 394 -0.28 -1.65 16.74
N ALA A 395 -1.52 -1.66 16.25
CA ALA A 395 -2.70 -1.45 17.10
C ALA A 395 -3.35 -2.75 17.59
N LEU A 396 -3.08 -3.87 16.91
CA LEU A 396 -3.61 -5.17 17.33
C LEU A 396 -2.81 -5.72 18.53
N PRO A 397 -3.50 -6.28 19.54
CA PRO A 397 -2.85 -6.95 20.67
C PRO A 397 -1.82 -8.00 20.24
N GLU A 398 -0.73 -8.17 20.99
CA GLU A 398 0.37 -9.11 20.69
C GLU A 398 -0.09 -10.58 20.53
N ASN A 399 -1.19 -10.95 21.16
CA ASN A 399 -1.80 -12.29 21.06
C ASN A 399 -2.66 -12.48 19.79
N ILE A 400 -2.73 -11.49 18.92
CA ILE A 400 -3.40 -11.56 17.63
C ILE A 400 -2.34 -11.51 16.53
N CYS A 401 -2.23 -12.59 15.77
CA CYS A 401 -1.38 -12.67 14.59
C CYS A 401 -2.20 -12.42 13.32
N VAL A 402 -1.60 -11.83 12.29
CA VAL A 402 -2.26 -11.51 11.03
C VAL A 402 -1.51 -12.17 9.87
N ILE A 403 -2.23 -12.96 9.06
CA ILE A 403 -1.74 -13.47 7.78
C ILE A 403 -2.64 -12.91 6.70
N TYR A 404 -2.09 -12.18 5.74
CA TYR A 404 -2.91 -11.61 4.67
C TYR A 404 -2.32 -11.80 3.29
N THR A 405 -3.15 -11.69 2.27
CA THR A 405 -2.73 -11.75 0.86
C THR A 405 -2.97 -10.38 0.23
N THR A 406 -2.07 -9.96 -0.65
CA THR A 406 -2.22 -8.71 -1.38
C THR A 406 -1.43 -8.72 -2.69
N HIS A 407 -1.88 -7.88 -3.62
CA HIS A 407 -1.16 -7.48 -4.82
C HIS A 407 -0.83 -5.97 -4.82
N LEU A 408 -1.19 -5.28 -3.74
CA LEU A 408 -1.12 -3.83 -3.65
C LEU A 408 0.24 -3.41 -3.08
N PRO A 409 0.98 -2.54 -3.79
CA PRO A 409 2.30 -2.09 -3.37
C PRO A 409 2.36 -1.52 -1.95
N PHE A 410 1.38 -0.70 -1.55
CA PHE A 410 1.37 -0.02 -0.25
C PHE A 410 0.91 -0.91 0.92
N PHE A 411 0.51 -2.16 0.64
CA PHE A 411 0.28 -3.19 1.65
C PHE A 411 1.46 -4.15 1.82
N ILE A 412 2.61 -3.88 1.18
CA ILE A 412 3.81 -4.70 1.30
C ILE A 412 4.76 -4.02 2.31
N PRO A 413 4.99 -4.62 3.48
CA PRO A 413 5.83 -4.06 4.55
C PRO A 413 7.31 -4.29 4.22
N LEU A 414 7.87 -3.47 3.32
CA LEU A 414 9.26 -3.59 2.89
C LEU A 414 10.26 -3.39 4.05
N GLU A 415 9.84 -2.79 5.16
CA GLU A 415 10.66 -2.58 6.35
C GLU A 415 10.88 -3.88 7.15
N ILE A 416 10.09 -4.94 6.90
CA ILE A 416 10.24 -6.26 7.53
C ILE A 416 10.23 -7.34 6.45
N PRO A 417 11.31 -7.49 5.66
CA PRO A 417 11.39 -8.43 4.54
C PRO A 417 11.05 -9.87 4.92
N GLU A 418 11.37 -10.31 6.14
CA GLU A 418 11.12 -11.66 6.65
C GLU A 418 9.62 -11.97 6.85
N SER A 419 8.77 -10.95 6.84
CA SER A 419 7.31 -11.10 6.86
C SER A 419 6.71 -11.37 5.48
N ILE A 420 7.51 -11.24 4.42
CA ILE A 420 7.05 -11.34 3.02
C ILE A 420 7.32 -12.74 2.49
N LEU A 421 6.26 -13.53 2.33
CA LEU A 421 6.31 -14.87 1.75
C LEU A 421 5.85 -14.84 0.30
N LEU A 422 6.71 -15.34 -0.59
CA LEU A 422 6.47 -15.45 -2.01
C LEU A 422 5.95 -16.82 -2.38
N LEU A 423 4.82 -16.84 -3.07
CA LEU A 423 4.18 -18.05 -3.57
C LEU A 423 4.30 -18.08 -5.08
N SER A 424 4.87 -19.16 -5.57
CA SER A 424 4.93 -19.45 -6.99
C SER A 424 4.51 -20.88 -7.27
N ARG A 425 3.85 -21.08 -8.40
CA ARG A 425 3.47 -22.40 -8.86
C ARG A 425 4.54 -22.98 -9.78
N THR A 426 4.98 -24.19 -9.48
CA THR A 426 5.87 -25.00 -10.33
C THR A 426 5.16 -26.30 -10.68
N GLY A 427 4.55 -26.36 -11.87
CA GLY A 427 3.75 -27.53 -12.28
C GLY A 427 2.50 -27.71 -11.42
N SER A 428 2.43 -28.84 -10.70
CA SER A 428 1.35 -29.20 -9.76
C SER A 428 1.65 -28.84 -8.30
N SER A 429 2.86 -28.38 -7.97
CA SER A 429 3.24 -27.96 -6.62
C SER A 429 3.29 -26.44 -6.48
N SER A 430 3.01 -25.93 -5.28
CA SER A 430 3.26 -24.54 -4.91
C SER A 430 4.57 -24.47 -4.12
N THR A 431 5.53 -23.70 -4.61
CA THR A 431 6.77 -23.38 -3.90
C THR A 431 6.60 -22.07 -3.16
N ILE A 432 7.02 -22.06 -1.89
CA ILE A 432 6.94 -20.91 -1.00
C ILE A 432 8.35 -20.54 -0.55
N THR A 433 8.68 -19.26 -0.57
CA THR A 433 10.01 -18.76 -0.17
C THR A 433 9.87 -17.38 0.42
N ASP A 434 10.58 -17.12 1.51
CA ASP A 434 10.74 -15.80 2.12
C ASP A 434 11.55 -14.88 1.17
N LEU A 435 11.16 -13.61 1.06
CA LEU A 435 11.84 -12.59 0.25
C LEU A 435 13.36 -12.54 0.50
N MET A 436 13.81 -12.77 1.73
CA MET A 436 15.25 -12.77 2.08
C MET A 436 16.02 -13.98 1.55
N ASN A 437 15.32 -15.04 1.13
CA ASN A 437 15.90 -16.32 0.70
C ASN A 437 15.68 -16.60 -0.80
N ILE A 438 15.43 -15.56 -1.60
CA ILE A 438 15.24 -15.66 -3.05
C ILE A 438 16.50 -16.26 -3.70
N LYS A 439 16.33 -17.43 -4.30
CA LYS A 439 17.35 -18.09 -5.12
C LYS A 439 17.34 -17.55 -6.56
N SER A 440 18.40 -17.81 -7.33
CA SER A 440 18.51 -17.41 -8.74
C SER A 440 17.32 -17.83 -9.61
N GLU A 441 16.69 -18.97 -9.31
CA GLU A 441 15.51 -19.52 -10.00
C GLU A 441 14.24 -18.64 -9.91
N TRP A 442 14.21 -17.68 -9.00
CA TRP A 442 13.08 -16.76 -8.82
C TRP A 442 13.19 -15.49 -9.69
N LYS A 443 14.37 -15.22 -10.29
CA LYS A 443 14.60 -14.04 -11.14
C LYS A 443 13.69 -13.98 -12.37
N ASP A 444 13.26 -15.14 -12.87
CA ASP A 444 12.39 -15.24 -14.05
C ASP A 444 10.88 -15.17 -13.71
N LYS A 445 10.52 -15.15 -12.41
CA LYS A 445 9.12 -15.14 -11.94
C LYS A 445 8.58 -13.71 -11.80
N LYS A 446 8.61 -12.95 -12.89
CA LYS A 446 8.25 -11.52 -12.95
C LYS A 446 6.87 -11.23 -12.34
N ASP A 447 5.88 -12.08 -12.57
CA ASP A 447 4.51 -11.88 -12.07
C ASP A 447 4.40 -11.93 -10.54
N VAL A 448 5.27 -12.70 -9.87
CA VAL A 448 5.27 -12.81 -8.40
C VAL A 448 6.00 -11.64 -7.76
N LEU A 449 7.07 -11.17 -8.40
CA LEU A 449 7.89 -10.07 -7.90
C LEU A 449 7.35 -8.69 -8.30
N ALA A 450 6.46 -8.60 -9.29
CA ALA A 450 5.91 -7.34 -9.78
C ALA A 450 5.28 -6.46 -8.67
N PRO A 451 4.46 -6.97 -7.73
CA PRO A 451 3.93 -6.16 -6.63
C PRO A 451 5.03 -5.59 -5.73
N ILE A 452 6.09 -6.35 -5.49
CA ILE A 452 7.25 -5.95 -4.68
C ILE A 452 8.06 -4.90 -5.41
N TYR A 453 8.29 -5.09 -6.72
CA TYR A 453 8.96 -4.10 -7.55
C TYR A 453 8.18 -2.80 -7.64
N ALA A 454 6.85 -2.87 -7.66
CA ALA A 454 6.00 -1.70 -7.58
C ALA A 454 6.10 -1.04 -6.19
N ALA A 455 6.09 -1.79 -5.09
CA ALA A 455 6.27 -1.25 -3.74
C ALA A 455 7.61 -0.54 -3.57
N LEU A 456 8.69 -1.19 -4.04
CA LEU A 456 10.03 -0.60 -4.09
C LEU A 456 10.03 0.62 -5.00
N GLY A 457 9.43 0.51 -6.17
CA GLY A 457 9.28 1.60 -7.13
C GLY A 457 8.60 2.82 -6.53
N TYR A 458 7.51 2.66 -5.77
CA TYR A 458 6.84 3.79 -5.10
C TYR A 458 7.71 4.44 -4.02
N GLY A 459 8.39 3.66 -3.17
CA GLY A 459 9.36 4.22 -2.21
C GLY A 459 10.56 4.91 -2.88
N ILE A 460 10.81 4.61 -4.15
CA ILE A 460 11.84 5.19 -5.00
C ILE A 460 11.34 6.44 -5.74
N LEU A 461 10.09 6.43 -6.22
CA LEU A 461 9.47 7.50 -7.01
C LEU A 461 9.39 8.83 -6.24
N GLU A 462 9.32 8.82 -4.91
CA GLU A 462 9.38 10.03 -4.07
C GLU A 462 10.69 10.86 -4.27
N ASN A 463 11.75 10.28 -4.85
CA ASN A 463 13.05 10.95 -5.06
C ASN A 463 13.50 11.08 -6.54
N PHE A 464 12.70 10.62 -7.52
CA PHE A 464 13.24 10.21 -8.83
C PHE A 464 13.01 11.16 -10.02
N PHE A 465 11.95 11.97 -10.04
CA PHE A 465 11.42 12.52 -11.31
C PHE A 465 12.22 13.65 -12.02
N ILE A 466 13.51 13.85 -11.71
CA ILE A 466 14.29 14.95 -12.35
C ILE A 466 15.63 14.51 -12.95
N ASN A 467 16.27 13.40 -12.51
CA ASN A 467 17.71 13.20 -12.71
C ASN A 467 18.09 11.93 -13.51
N LYS A 468 19.14 12.00 -14.35
CA LYS A 468 19.60 10.92 -15.26
C LYS A 468 20.53 9.86 -14.63
N THR A 469 21.19 10.17 -13.51
CA THR A 469 22.12 9.26 -12.80
C THR A 469 21.89 9.32 -11.29
N VAL A 470 21.94 8.17 -10.60
CA VAL A 470 21.63 8.08 -9.17
C VAL A 470 22.85 7.64 -8.35
N PHE A 471 23.16 8.35 -7.28
CA PHE A 471 24.15 7.98 -6.28
C PHE A 471 23.45 7.52 -4.99
N LEU A 472 23.64 6.27 -4.62
CA LEU A 472 23.23 5.75 -3.32
C LEU A 472 24.33 6.05 -2.30
N VAL A 473 23.96 6.66 -1.18
CA VAL A 473 24.89 7.08 -0.13
C VAL A 473 24.46 6.55 1.23
N GLU A 474 25.40 6.36 2.16
CA GLU A 474 25.14 5.65 3.43
C GLU A 474 24.05 6.29 4.29
N SER A 475 23.99 7.62 4.35
CA SER A 475 23.08 8.32 5.26
C SER A 475 22.41 9.54 4.64
N ARG A 476 21.30 9.97 5.25
CA ARG A 476 20.61 11.22 4.88
C ARG A 476 21.50 12.47 5.07
N SER A 477 22.46 12.43 5.98
CA SER A 477 23.45 13.51 6.18
C SER A 477 24.38 13.63 4.98
N ASP A 478 24.91 12.50 4.51
CA ASP A 478 25.77 12.44 3.31
C ASP A 478 25.01 12.94 2.07
N GLN A 479 23.73 12.59 1.95
CA GLN A 479 22.87 13.10 0.87
C GLN A 479 22.79 14.63 0.86
N ILE A 480 22.63 15.27 2.03
CA ILE A 480 22.52 16.73 2.12
C ILE A 480 23.84 17.38 1.70
N LEU A 481 24.97 16.90 2.22
CA LEU A 481 26.29 17.46 1.94
C LEU A 481 26.69 17.28 0.47
N LEU A 482 26.51 16.07 -0.08
CA LEU A 482 26.92 15.75 -1.45
C LEU A 482 26.06 16.43 -2.51
N ASN A 483 24.75 16.56 -2.28
CA ASN A 483 23.89 17.36 -3.16
C ASN A 483 24.40 18.81 -3.25
N TYR A 484 24.77 19.40 -2.11
CA TYR A 484 25.28 20.76 -2.07
C TYR A 484 26.65 20.90 -2.77
N ILE A 485 27.61 20.03 -2.45
CA ILE A 485 28.95 20.03 -3.08
C ILE A 485 28.82 19.85 -4.60
N TRP A 486 28.00 18.91 -5.05
CA TRP A 486 27.74 18.66 -6.47
C TRP A 486 27.13 19.86 -7.18
N HIS A 487 26.12 20.50 -6.58
CA HIS A 487 25.46 21.68 -7.13
C HIS A 487 26.42 22.86 -7.28
N GLU A 488 27.12 23.22 -6.20
CA GLU A 488 28.02 24.39 -6.21
C GLU A 488 29.22 24.20 -7.13
N TYR A 489 29.84 23.00 -7.16
CA TYR A 489 30.93 22.73 -8.09
C TYR A 489 30.52 22.93 -9.55
N ASN A 490 29.33 22.47 -9.94
CA ASN A 490 28.83 22.64 -11.30
C ASN A 490 28.51 24.10 -11.64
N LEU A 491 28.02 24.88 -10.68
CA LEU A 491 27.89 26.34 -10.84
C LEU A 491 29.26 27.01 -11.04
N ILE A 492 30.27 26.64 -10.23
CA ILE A 492 31.62 27.20 -10.30
C ILE A 492 32.29 26.87 -11.65
N LYS A 493 32.18 25.62 -12.12
CA LYS A 493 32.90 25.13 -13.30
C LYS A 493 32.17 25.37 -14.62
N ASN A 494 30.86 25.12 -14.66
CA ASN A 494 30.08 25.05 -15.89
C ASN A 494 29.01 26.14 -16.01
N ASN A 495 28.80 26.96 -14.96
CA ASN A 495 27.83 28.05 -14.91
C ASN A 495 26.37 27.62 -15.23
N ILE A 496 26.06 26.34 -14.99
CA ILE A 496 24.74 25.71 -15.20
C ILE A 496 24.46 24.83 -13.97
N PRO A 497 23.28 24.93 -13.32
CA PRO A 497 22.91 24.02 -12.25
C PRO A 497 22.75 22.60 -12.81
N ALA A 498 23.32 21.60 -12.12
CA ALA A 498 23.26 20.21 -12.57
C ALA A 498 21.80 19.70 -12.56
N VAL A 499 21.31 19.28 -13.73
CA VAL A 499 19.93 18.77 -13.89
C VAL A 499 19.88 17.24 -14.00
N ASP A 500 21.01 16.54 -13.81
CA ASP A 500 21.14 15.14 -14.25
C ASP A 500 21.59 14.15 -13.15
N VAL A 501 21.72 14.55 -11.88
CA VAL A 501 22.24 13.69 -10.80
C VAL A 501 21.41 13.77 -9.50
N SER A 502 21.03 12.61 -8.95
CA SER A 502 20.32 12.49 -7.66
C SER A 502 21.16 11.74 -6.62
N PHE A 503 21.19 12.21 -5.38
CA PHE A 503 21.76 11.47 -4.25
C PHE A 503 20.64 10.94 -3.35
N ILE A 504 20.73 9.66 -2.95
CA ILE A 504 19.74 8.98 -2.10
C ILE A 504 20.44 8.42 -0.88
N GLY A 505 20.22 9.08 0.26
CA GLY A 505 20.70 8.67 1.57
C GLY A 505 19.72 7.72 2.26
N GLN A 506 20.26 6.75 2.98
CA GLN A 506 19.47 5.73 3.66
C GLN A 506 19.11 6.17 5.09
N ASN A 507 17.98 5.66 5.58
CA ASN A 507 17.60 5.77 6.99
C ASN A 507 18.16 4.57 7.77
N ASN A 508 18.07 3.37 7.19
CA ASN A 508 18.69 2.17 7.71
C ASN A 508 19.77 1.65 6.76
N HIS A 509 20.80 1.05 7.34
CA HIS A 509 21.95 0.52 6.60
C HIS A 509 21.57 -0.58 5.59
N ASP A 510 20.50 -1.32 5.83
CA ASP A 510 20.04 -2.40 4.95
C ASP A 510 19.21 -1.91 3.75
N ASP A 511 18.69 -0.68 3.78
CA ASP A 511 17.85 -0.13 2.71
C ASP A 511 18.64 -0.04 1.39
N ILE A 512 19.96 0.18 1.48
CA ILE A 512 20.85 0.33 0.32
C ILE A 512 20.77 -0.89 -0.61
N TYR A 513 20.64 -2.11 -0.06
CA TYR A 513 20.58 -3.33 -0.87
C TYR A 513 19.27 -3.42 -1.66
N SER A 514 18.17 -3.02 -1.05
CA SER A 514 16.84 -2.97 -1.67
C SER A 514 16.82 -1.99 -2.85
N TYR A 515 17.42 -0.81 -2.68
CA TYR A 515 17.58 0.16 -3.76
C TYR A 515 18.44 -0.39 -4.91
N VAL A 516 19.59 -1.00 -4.59
CA VAL A 516 20.49 -1.57 -5.59
C VAL A 516 19.83 -2.64 -6.45
N LEU A 517 19.09 -3.56 -5.82
CA LEU A 517 18.35 -4.62 -6.53
C LEU A 517 17.33 -4.03 -7.52
N TRP A 518 16.62 -2.99 -7.10
CA TRP A 518 15.64 -2.31 -7.96
C TRP A 518 16.30 -1.61 -9.14
N MET A 519 17.42 -0.90 -8.93
CA MET A 519 18.12 -0.19 -10.01
C MET A 519 18.65 -1.16 -11.06
N GLN A 520 19.23 -2.29 -10.63
CA GLN A 520 19.72 -3.33 -11.54
C GLN A 520 18.59 -3.90 -12.41
N TYR A 521 17.43 -4.16 -11.82
CA TYR A 521 16.29 -4.75 -12.52
C TYR A 521 15.72 -3.80 -13.60
N ASN A 522 15.64 -2.50 -13.29
CA ASN A 522 15.06 -1.49 -14.18
C ASN A 522 16.07 -0.87 -15.15
N GLY A 523 17.35 -1.29 -15.11
CA GLY A 523 18.39 -0.75 -15.98
C GLY A 523 18.70 0.73 -15.70
N VAL A 524 18.39 1.24 -14.51
CA VAL A 524 18.67 2.63 -14.13
C VAL A 524 20.18 2.78 -13.91
N PRO A 525 20.85 3.81 -14.47
CA PRO A 525 22.26 4.09 -14.17
C PRO A 525 22.43 4.53 -12.72
N PHE A 526 23.24 3.80 -11.95
CA PHE A 526 23.52 4.12 -10.55
C PHE A 526 24.96 3.85 -10.14
N TYR A 527 25.38 4.59 -9.11
CA TYR A 527 26.63 4.46 -8.38
C TYR A 527 26.36 4.39 -6.88
N ILE A 528 27.29 3.82 -6.13
CA ILE A 528 27.21 3.69 -4.67
C ILE A 528 28.45 4.34 -4.07
N ILE A 529 28.24 5.31 -3.19
CA ILE A 529 29.29 5.98 -2.43
C ILE A 529 29.14 5.56 -0.96
N LEU A 530 30.16 4.88 -0.47
CA LEU A 530 30.30 4.41 0.90
C LEU A 530 31.46 5.13 1.57
N ASN A 531 31.42 5.27 2.88
CA ASN A 531 32.54 5.76 3.67
C ASN A 531 33.51 4.60 3.92
N ASP A 532 34.82 4.84 3.97
CA ASP A 532 35.80 3.80 4.33
C ASP A 532 35.83 3.53 5.85
N ASN A 533 34.67 3.10 6.37
CA ASN A 533 34.45 2.66 7.73
C ASN A 533 34.11 1.15 7.76
N ILE A 534 33.92 0.58 8.95
CA ILE A 534 33.62 -0.85 9.11
C ILE A 534 32.38 -1.23 8.28
N PHE A 535 31.32 -0.42 8.38
CA PHE A 535 30.08 -0.65 7.67
C PHE A 535 30.25 -0.60 6.14
N GLY A 536 30.87 0.45 5.60
CA GLY A 536 31.05 0.63 4.16
C GLY A 536 31.89 -0.49 3.54
N ARG A 537 32.89 -1.02 4.27
CA ARG A 537 33.65 -2.21 3.82
C ARG A 537 32.79 -3.46 3.79
N GLU A 538 32.02 -3.72 4.85
CA GLU A 538 31.11 -4.87 4.91
C GLU A 538 30.01 -4.81 3.85
N ALA A 539 29.41 -3.63 3.68
CA ALA A 539 28.41 -3.35 2.65
C ALA A 539 29.00 -3.50 1.25
N GLY A 540 30.21 -2.99 1.03
CA GLY A 540 30.96 -3.17 -0.22
C GLY A 540 31.17 -4.65 -0.57
N GLU A 541 31.61 -5.46 0.39
CA GLU A 541 31.78 -6.91 0.20
C GLU A 541 30.46 -7.64 -0.07
N LYS A 542 29.37 -7.25 0.60
CA LYS A 542 28.02 -7.78 0.36
C LYS A 542 27.50 -7.39 -1.03
N LEU A 543 27.75 -6.17 -1.49
CA LEU A 543 27.39 -5.69 -2.83
C LEU A 543 28.20 -6.40 -3.93
N LYS A 544 29.48 -6.72 -3.68
CA LYS A 544 30.28 -7.56 -4.59
C LYS A 544 29.66 -8.95 -4.76
N LYS A 545 29.20 -9.58 -3.67
CA LYS A 545 28.48 -10.87 -3.71
C LYS A 545 27.16 -10.79 -4.49
N MET A 546 26.58 -9.60 -4.62
CA MET A 546 25.38 -9.33 -5.44
C MET A 546 25.69 -9.06 -6.93
N ASN A 547 26.92 -9.32 -7.41
CA ASN A 547 27.39 -9.05 -8.77
C ASN A 547 27.35 -7.55 -9.16
N ILE A 548 27.53 -6.65 -8.19
CA ILE A 548 27.76 -5.23 -8.49
C ILE A 548 29.25 -5.05 -8.81
N GLY A 549 29.56 -4.58 -10.01
CA GLY A 549 30.95 -4.36 -10.44
C GLY A 549 31.68 -3.35 -9.55
N GLU A 550 32.99 -3.55 -9.32
CA GLU A 550 33.83 -2.65 -8.53
C GLU A 550 33.91 -1.22 -9.11
N SER A 551 33.51 -1.04 -10.37
CA SER A 551 33.37 0.29 -10.99
C SER A 551 32.17 1.09 -10.46
N ARG A 552 31.16 0.44 -9.88
CA ARG A 552 29.93 1.08 -9.39
C ARG A 552 29.90 1.33 -7.88
N VAL A 553 30.78 0.67 -7.11
CA VAL A 553 30.88 0.85 -5.65
C VAL A 553 32.19 1.56 -5.33
N LYS A 554 32.12 2.65 -4.58
CA LYS A 554 33.30 3.41 -4.18
C LYS A 554 33.29 3.70 -2.69
N LEU A 555 34.47 3.52 -2.10
CA LEU A 555 34.76 3.93 -0.74
C LEU A 555 35.45 5.29 -0.78
N ILE A 556 34.92 6.27 -0.06
CA ILE A 556 35.56 7.57 0.14
C ILE A 556 36.87 7.31 0.90
N PRO A 557 38.03 7.81 0.42
CA PRO A 557 39.31 7.56 1.06
C PRO A 557 39.31 8.02 2.52
N SER A 558 39.91 7.26 3.43
CA SER A 558 40.09 7.70 4.82
C SER A 558 41.03 8.90 4.89
N LYS A 559 40.68 9.96 5.64
CA LYS A 559 41.61 11.06 5.95
C LYS A 559 42.83 10.52 6.72
N ILE A 560 44.04 10.91 6.29
CA ILE A 560 45.31 10.39 6.83
C ILE A 560 45.32 10.52 8.37
N SER A 561 45.54 9.40 9.07
CA SER A 561 45.56 9.29 10.55
C SER A 561 44.20 9.24 11.26
N ILE A 562 43.07 9.13 10.55
CA ILE A 562 41.72 9.02 11.16
C ILE A 562 41.09 7.66 10.78
N ALA A 563 40.71 6.87 11.78
CA ALA A 563 39.99 5.61 11.56
C ALA A 563 38.49 5.89 11.36
N SER A 564 37.85 5.21 10.40
CA SER A 564 36.41 5.34 10.08
C SER A 564 36.00 6.75 9.68
N SER A 565 36.67 7.29 8.65
CA SER A 565 36.43 8.67 8.21
C SER A 565 35.09 8.82 7.47
N THR A 566 34.39 9.93 7.69
CA THR A 566 33.18 10.33 6.96
C THR A 566 33.41 11.61 6.15
N ILE A 567 32.44 12.00 5.33
CA ILE A 567 32.53 13.21 4.48
C ILE A 567 32.78 14.47 5.32
N GLU A 568 32.20 14.54 6.52
CA GLU A 568 32.36 15.66 7.45
C GLU A 568 33.81 15.86 7.90
N ASP A 569 34.65 14.82 7.92
CA ASP A 569 36.07 14.96 8.29
C ASP A 569 36.87 15.81 7.30
N PHE A 570 36.36 16.01 6.08
CA PHE A 570 36.99 16.84 5.05
C PHE A 570 36.54 18.31 5.09
N ILE A 571 35.60 18.65 5.97
CA ILE A 571 35.08 20.01 6.14
C ILE A 571 35.87 20.71 7.26
N ASP A 572 36.00 22.03 7.19
CA ASP A 572 36.69 22.81 8.22
C ASP A 572 36.04 22.59 9.61
N PRO A 573 36.79 22.15 10.63
CA PRO A 573 36.31 21.98 12.00
C PRO A 573 35.55 23.19 12.56
N GLU A 574 35.92 24.42 12.17
CA GLU A 574 35.25 25.64 12.61
C GLU A 574 33.82 25.75 12.05
N ILE A 575 33.60 25.33 10.80
CA ILE A 575 32.26 25.29 10.17
C ILE A 575 31.39 24.25 10.88
N ILE A 576 31.95 23.08 11.15
CA ILE A 576 31.24 21.97 11.81
C ILE A 576 30.84 22.37 13.24
N ALA A 577 31.76 22.96 14.01
CA ALA A 577 31.49 23.42 15.36
C ALA A 577 30.37 24.46 15.39
N LYS A 578 30.42 25.46 14.51
CA LYS A 578 29.37 26.49 14.39
C LYS A 578 28.03 25.89 13.98
N ALA A 579 28.01 24.94 13.05
CA ALA A 579 26.80 24.27 12.61
C ALA A 579 26.16 23.46 13.75
N TYR A 580 26.96 22.67 14.46
CA TYR A 580 26.51 21.87 15.60
C TYR A 580 25.92 22.75 16.70
N VAL A 581 26.64 23.80 17.11
CA VAL A 581 26.22 24.76 18.14
C VAL A 581 24.92 25.45 17.74
N LYS A 582 24.80 25.88 16.48
CA LYS A 582 23.61 26.55 15.96
C LYS A 582 22.39 25.61 15.88
N TYR A 583 22.56 24.40 15.37
CA TYR A 583 21.47 23.43 15.24
C TYR A 583 20.93 23.00 16.60
N HIS A 584 21.83 22.68 17.53
CA HIS A 584 21.49 22.24 18.88
C HIS A 584 21.18 23.40 19.84
N LYS A 585 21.11 24.65 19.34
CA LYS A 585 20.76 25.86 20.11
C LYS A 585 21.64 26.07 21.34
N ILE A 586 22.93 25.78 21.20
CA ILE A 586 23.94 26.00 22.23
C ILE A 586 24.40 27.46 22.09
N TYR A 587 24.15 28.30 23.10
CA TYR A 587 24.45 29.74 23.01
C TYR A 587 25.58 30.16 23.96
N ASN A 588 26.70 29.43 23.94
CA ASN A 588 27.85 29.70 24.80
C ASN A 588 29.16 29.67 24.00
N ASP A 589 29.85 30.82 23.96
CA ASP A 589 31.12 31.00 23.25
C ASP A 589 32.26 30.12 23.80
N SER A 590 32.19 29.70 25.07
CA SER A 590 33.16 28.76 25.65
C SER A 590 33.00 27.38 25.02
N GLN A 591 31.76 26.89 24.89
CA GLN A 591 31.47 25.57 24.35
C GLN A 591 31.79 25.48 22.86
N LEU A 592 31.61 26.56 22.10
CA LEU A 592 32.03 26.61 20.71
C LEU A 592 33.55 26.38 20.59
N LYS A 593 34.36 27.10 21.38
CA LYS A 593 35.82 26.93 21.40
C LYS A 593 36.24 25.54 21.87
N ASP A 594 35.52 24.96 22.83
CA ASP A 594 35.79 23.61 23.32
C ASP A 594 35.55 22.57 22.22
N ILE A 595 34.44 22.66 21.49
CA ILE A 595 34.12 21.78 20.35
C ILE A 595 35.13 21.98 19.22
N GLU A 596 35.49 23.22 18.87
CA GLU A 596 36.52 23.50 17.86
C GLU A 596 37.87 22.84 18.22
N ASN A 597 38.29 22.92 19.48
CA ASN A 597 39.51 22.28 19.96
C ASN A 597 39.43 20.75 19.94
N LEU A 598 38.25 20.18 20.22
CA LEU A 598 38.00 18.74 20.13
C LEU A 598 38.07 18.26 18.69
N LEU A 599 37.41 18.95 17.75
CA LEU A 599 37.36 18.60 16.33
C LEU A 599 38.72 18.75 15.60
N ARG A 600 39.68 19.47 16.19
CA ARG A 600 41.07 19.54 15.68
C ARG A 600 41.92 18.31 16.04
N ARG A 601 41.41 17.39 16.86
CA ARG A 601 42.09 16.13 17.20
C ARG A 601 42.08 15.16 16.00
N LYS A 602 43.01 14.19 15.99
CA LYS A 602 43.10 13.15 14.95
C LYS A 602 42.10 12.01 15.21
N GLU A 603 40.82 12.35 15.38
CA GLU A 603 39.71 11.43 15.60
C GLU A 603 38.56 11.80 14.65
N GLY A 604 37.67 10.85 14.34
CA GLY A 604 36.56 11.10 13.41
C GLY A 604 35.54 12.09 13.99
N VAL A 605 35.13 13.07 13.18
CA VAL A 605 34.23 14.16 13.56
C VAL A 605 32.94 13.64 14.18
N ILE A 606 32.31 12.63 13.57
CA ILE A 606 31.05 12.06 14.07
C ILE A 606 31.21 11.45 15.46
N ASN A 607 32.28 10.67 15.68
CA ASN A 607 32.56 10.07 16.99
C ASN A 607 32.81 11.15 18.06
N ILE A 608 33.50 12.23 17.70
CA ILE A 608 33.76 13.36 18.62
C ILE A 608 32.44 14.02 19.02
N LEU A 609 31.57 14.31 18.04
CA LEU A 609 30.29 14.96 18.29
C LEU A 609 29.35 14.07 19.09
N GLU A 610 29.21 12.78 18.74
CA GLU A 610 28.40 11.82 19.48
C GLU A 610 28.83 11.72 20.95
N LYS A 611 30.15 11.59 21.18
CA LYS A 611 30.69 11.53 22.54
C LYS A 611 30.44 12.82 23.32
N TYR A 612 30.68 13.97 22.70
CA TYR A 612 30.39 15.27 23.30
C TYR A 612 28.91 15.44 23.62
N SER A 613 28.02 15.03 22.71
CA SER A 613 26.57 15.07 22.90
C SER A 613 26.14 14.19 24.08
N MET A 614 26.66 12.95 24.17
CA MET A 614 26.39 12.04 25.29
C MET A 614 26.87 12.62 26.63
N GLU A 615 28.09 13.17 26.68
CA GLU A 615 28.67 13.77 27.90
C GLU A 615 27.86 14.99 28.39
N ASN A 616 27.17 15.68 27.49
CA ASN A 616 26.39 16.89 27.78
C ASN A 616 24.86 16.66 27.76
N GLY A 617 24.38 15.42 27.61
CA GLY A 617 22.94 15.10 27.58
C GLY A 617 22.18 15.68 26.39
N ILE A 618 22.86 15.86 25.25
CA ILE A 618 22.29 16.39 24.01
C ILE A 618 21.95 15.20 23.09
N GLU A 619 20.75 15.20 22.51
CA GLU A 619 20.41 14.25 21.45
C GLU A 619 21.05 14.72 20.13
N TYR A 620 22.05 13.99 19.63
CA TYR A 620 22.76 14.37 18.42
C TYR A 620 21.92 14.08 17.17
N ASN A 621 21.78 15.08 16.30
CA ASN A 621 21.13 14.95 15.00
C ASN A 621 22.11 15.28 13.89
N ARG A 622 22.69 14.23 13.30
CA ARG A 622 23.69 14.35 12.23
C ARG A 622 23.12 15.06 10.99
N SER A 623 21.91 14.72 10.55
CA SER A 623 21.29 15.28 9.34
C SER A 623 20.93 16.75 9.51
N GLY A 624 20.45 17.12 10.69
CA GLY A 624 20.20 18.51 11.06
C GLY A 624 21.48 19.35 11.09
N THR A 625 22.55 18.80 11.68
CA THR A 625 23.88 19.43 11.68
C THR A 625 24.40 19.60 10.25
N ALA A 626 24.26 18.60 9.39
CA ALA A 626 24.63 18.68 7.96
C ALA A 626 23.88 19.80 7.21
N GLY A 627 22.59 20.01 7.50
CA GLY A 627 21.81 21.13 6.97
C GLY A 627 22.37 22.49 7.36
N GLU A 628 22.79 22.65 8.62
CA GLU A 628 23.43 23.89 9.08
C GLU A 628 24.86 24.08 8.54
N ILE A 629 25.62 23.00 8.32
CA ILE A 629 26.91 23.05 7.62
C ILE A 629 26.72 23.67 6.23
N VAL A 630 25.74 23.19 5.46
CA VAL A 630 25.41 23.74 4.13
C VAL A 630 25.03 25.22 4.21
N ASN A 631 24.22 25.61 5.19
CA ASN A 631 23.83 27.01 5.37
C ASN A 631 25.03 27.93 5.66
N ILE A 632 25.99 27.46 6.47
CA ILE A 632 27.20 28.22 6.78
C ILE A 632 28.11 28.30 5.55
N MET A 633 28.36 27.18 4.86
CA MET A 633 29.18 27.16 3.64
C MET A 633 28.63 28.10 2.55
N LYS A 634 27.30 28.16 2.37
CA LYS A 634 26.63 29.13 1.48
C LYS A 634 26.93 30.59 1.84
N SER A 635 27.08 30.89 3.13
CA SER A 635 27.35 32.26 3.58
C SER A 635 28.81 32.66 3.45
N VAL A 636 29.74 31.70 3.59
CA VAL A 636 31.20 31.93 3.52
C VAL A 636 31.70 32.01 2.06
N LYS A 637 31.01 31.38 1.10
CA LYS A 637 31.40 31.32 -0.34
C LYS A 637 32.85 30.88 -0.56
N ASP A 638 33.22 29.76 0.04
CA ASP A 638 34.56 29.18 -0.11
C ASP A 638 34.62 28.17 -1.28
N ASP A 639 34.77 28.71 -2.49
CA ASP A 639 34.80 27.93 -3.73
C ASP A 639 35.95 26.91 -3.76
N ASN A 640 37.10 27.21 -3.14
CA ASN A 640 38.27 26.32 -3.11
C ASN A 640 38.02 25.08 -2.26
N SER A 641 37.38 25.23 -1.11
CA SER A 641 37.00 24.09 -0.26
C SER A 641 35.97 23.20 -0.95
N ILE A 642 35.01 23.77 -1.68
CA ILE A 642 34.02 23.03 -2.47
C ILE A 642 34.70 22.23 -3.59
N ILE A 643 35.63 22.84 -4.33
CA ILE A 643 36.40 22.16 -5.39
C ILE A 643 37.24 21.01 -4.81
N ASN A 644 37.88 21.22 -3.67
CA ASN A 644 38.68 20.17 -3.01
C ASN A 644 37.81 19.01 -2.52
N LEU A 645 36.69 19.29 -1.86
CA LEU A 645 35.71 18.27 -1.45
C LEU A 645 35.16 17.52 -2.65
N TYR A 646 34.83 18.22 -3.72
CA TYR A 646 34.38 17.61 -4.96
C TYR A 646 35.45 16.66 -5.53
N ASN A 647 36.70 17.10 -5.62
CA ASN A 647 37.79 16.24 -6.11
C ASN A 647 38.03 15.03 -5.19
N ILE A 648 37.86 15.15 -3.88
CA ILE A 648 38.02 14.01 -2.96
C ILE A 648 36.91 12.98 -3.18
N VAL A 649 35.66 13.43 -3.31
CA VAL A 649 34.49 12.53 -3.40
C VAL A 649 34.24 12.05 -4.83
N PHE A 650 34.55 12.86 -5.84
CA PHE A 650 34.16 12.65 -7.24
C PHE A 650 35.34 12.58 -8.23
N SER A 651 36.61 12.57 -7.78
CA SER A 651 37.80 12.50 -8.67
C SER A 651 37.82 11.35 -9.67
N PHE A 652 37.02 10.31 -9.45
CA PHE A 652 36.96 9.12 -10.31
C PHE A 652 35.80 9.15 -11.30
N ILE A 653 34.90 10.13 -11.24
CA ILE A 653 33.92 10.34 -12.30
C ILE A 653 34.71 10.88 -13.48
N VAL A 654 35.13 9.99 -14.38
CA VAL A 654 35.84 10.35 -15.60
C VAL A 654 34.87 11.22 -16.41
N GLU A 655 35.28 12.46 -16.73
CA GLU A 655 34.50 13.34 -17.61
C GLU A 655 34.20 12.68 -18.98
N GLU A 656 34.89 11.59 -19.33
CA GLU A 656 34.73 10.81 -20.55
C GLU A 656 33.49 9.88 -20.57
N ASP A 657 32.88 9.53 -19.43
CA ASP A 657 31.62 8.75 -19.41
C ASP A 657 30.38 9.59 -19.78
N TYR A 658 30.57 10.90 -19.98
CA TYR A 658 29.55 11.83 -20.51
C TYR A 658 29.79 12.20 -21.99
N SER A 659 30.83 11.67 -22.63
CA SER A 659 31.04 11.84 -24.08
C SER A 659 30.30 10.78 -24.88
N TYR A 660 29.38 11.26 -25.73
CA TYR A 660 28.68 10.50 -26.76
C TYR A 660 29.57 9.46 -27.46
N PRO A 661 29.17 8.18 -27.56
CA PRO A 661 29.59 7.39 -28.69
C PRO A 661 28.94 8.02 -29.93
N ALA A 662 29.76 8.58 -30.81
CA ALA A 662 29.31 8.89 -32.16
C ALA A 662 28.74 7.58 -32.75
N PRO A 663 27.55 7.60 -33.36
CA PRO A 663 26.98 6.39 -33.94
C PRO A 663 27.98 5.83 -34.96
N GLU A 664 28.38 4.57 -34.74
CA GLU A 664 29.08 3.80 -35.77
C GLU A 664 28.25 3.88 -37.04
N LYS A 665 28.88 4.35 -38.12
CA LYS A 665 28.25 4.37 -39.44
C LYS A 665 27.90 2.93 -39.79
N PRO A 666 26.65 2.63 -40.20
CA PRO A 666 26.39 1.39 -40.91
C PRO A 666 27.22 1.41 -42.20
N ASP A 667 27.83 0.28 -42.52
CA ASP A 667 28.42 0.01 -43.83
C ASP A 667 27.40 0.33 -44.94
N ASN A 668 27.52 1.50 -45.56
CA ASN A 668 26.77 1.83 -46.76
C ASN A 668 27.61 1.42 -47.97
N GLY A 669 27.31 0.24 -48.48
CA GLY A 669 27.59 -0.08 -49.87
C GLY A 669 26.96 0.96 -50.79
N ASN A 670 27.81 1.59 -51.60
CA ASN A 670 27.56 2.22 -52.89
C ASN A 670 26.24 2.99 -53.09
N ILE A 671 26.23 4.30 -52.84
CA ILE A 671 25.49 5.27 -53.69
C ILE A 671 26.30 6.59 -53.79
N GLN A 672 26.59 7.02 -55.02
CA GLN A 672 27.26 8.30 -55.36
C GLN A 672 26.39 9.53 -55.02
N PRO A 673 26.97 10.70 -54.70
CA PRO A 673 26.21 11.94 -54.53
C PRO A 673 26.16 12.78 -55.83
N PRO A 674 25.09 13.57 -56.08
CA PRO A 674 25.13 14.67 -57.03
C PRO A 674 25.52 16.01 -56.34
N PRO A 675 25.95 17.04 -57.10
CA PRO A 675 26.78 18.13 -56.58
C PRO A 675 26.04 19.46 -56.30
N GLY A 676 26.50 20.17 -55.26
CA GLY A 676 26.73 21.63 -55.22
C GLY A 676 25.56 22.61 -54.97
N ASN A 677 25.64 23.41 -53.88
CA ASN A 677 25.99 24.85 -53.95
C ASN A 677 25.89 25.61 -52.60
N ASN A 678 27.05 26.15 -52.17
CA ASN A 678 27.37 27.50 -51.66
C ASN A 678 26.52 28.25 -50.59
N THR A 679 27.10 28.32 -49.37
CA THR A 679 27.51 29.51 -48.58
C THR A 679 26.68 30.82 -48.58
N LYS A 680 26.25 31.31 -47.39
CA LYS A 680 26.83 32.47 -46.64
C LYS A 680 25.91 33.02 -45.53
N SER A 681 26.57 33.52 -44.48
CA SER A 681 26.19 34.31 -43.29
C SER A 681 24.92 35.16 -43.33
N PHE A 682 24.28 35.39 -42.17
CA PHE A 682 23.86 36.75 -41.77
C PHE A 682 23.58 36.86 -40.25
N LEU A 683 24.61 37.18 -39.47
CA LEU A 683 24.45 37.93 -38.22
C LEU A 683 24.26 39.40 -38.60
N SER A 684 23.04 39.93 -38.50
CA SER A 684 22.89 41.37 -38.26
C SER A 684 21.49 41.74 -37.74
N ARG A 685 21.51 42.53 -36.64
CA ARG A 685 20.52 43.53 -36.20
C ARG A 685 19.51 43.10 -35.13
N LEU A 686 20.02 43.24 -33.91
CA LEU A 686 19.34 43.74 -32.71
C LEU A 686 18.48 44.99 -32.97
N ASN A 687 17.41 45.07 -32.16
CA ASN A 687 16.83 46.25 -31.48
C ASN A 687 15.58 46.98 -32.05
N PRO A 688 14.76 47.61 -31.17
CA PRO A 688 13.35 47.22 -31.00
C PRO A 688 12.33 48.40 -31.04
N PHE A 689 11.05 48.08 -30.81
CA PHE A 689 9.92 48.97 -30.43
C PHE A 689 9.59 50.21 -31.29
N SER A 690 8.42 50.20 -31.93
CA SER A 690 7.46 51.33 -31.86
C SER A 690 6.06 50.97 -32.38
N ARG A 691 5.04 51.18 -31.54
CA ARG A 691 3.62 51.29 -31.89
C ARG A 691 3.37 52.51 -32.79
N LYS A 692 2.50 52.40 -33.81
CA LYS A 692 1.44 53.39 -34.13
C LYS A 692 0.51 52.98 -35.30
N ASN A 693 -0.77 52.87 -34.96
CA ASN A 693 -1.99 53.43 -35.59
C ASN A 693 -2.37 53.14 -37.06
N SER A 694 -3.42 52.32 -37.18
CA SER A 694 -4.74 52.54 -37.81
C SER A 694 -4.89 53.18 -39.21
N LYS A 695 -5.67 52.50 -40.08
CA LYS A 695 -6.87 53.06 -40.77
C LYS A 695 -7.65 52.00 -41.61
N ASN A 696 -8.96 51.91 -41.28
CA ASN A 696 -10.18 51.56 -42.04
C ASN A 696 -10.08 51.54 -43.60
N SER A 697 -10.91 50.85 -44.42
CA SER A 697 -12.11 49.97 -44.30
C SER A 697 -12.61 49.62 -45.73
N SER A 698 -13.23 48.46 -45.96
CA SER A 698 -14.42 48.21 -46.86
C SER A 698 -14.65 46.68 -47.06
N THR A 699 -15.58 46.03 -46.32
CA THR A 699 -17.01 45.72 -46.62
C THR A 699 -17.21 44.73 -47.80
N LEU A 700 -17.58 43.45 -47.62
CA LEU A 700 -18.94 42.86 -47.39
C LEU A 700 -18.83 41.29 -47.39
N PRO A 701 -19.87 40.46 -47.12
CA PRO A 701 -20.67 40.28 -45.90
C PRO A 701 -20.79 38.78 -45.47
N GLY A 702 -21.17 38.52 -44.21
CA GLY A 702 -21.85 37.26 -43.87
C GLY A 702 -21.03 36.13 -43.23
N ARG A 703 -20.40 36.38 -42.09
CA ARG A 703 -20.27 35.38 -41.01
C ARG A 703 -20.49 36.09 -39.68
N LYS A 704 -21.33 35.50 -38.82
CA LYS A 704 -21.72 36.05 -37.52
C LYS A 704 -20.46 36.42 -36.71
N ASN A 705 -20.41 37.67 -36.25
CA ASN A 705 -19.41 38.22 -35.35
C ASN A 705 -19.29 37.39 -34.05
N THR A 706 -18.30 36.53 -33.96
CA THR A 706 -17.61 36.30 -32.68
C THR A 706 -16.49 37.35 -32.62
N LYS A 707 -16.49 38.24 -31.63
CA LYS A 707 -15.37 39.16 -31.40
C LYS A 707 -14.08 38.34 -31.39
N ASN A 708 -13.15 38.61 -32.33
CA ASN A 708 -11.83 38.00 -32.31
C ASN A 708 -11.07 38.56 -31.11
N LEU A 709 -11.14 37.86 -29.97
CA LEU A 709 -10.37 38.18 -28.77
C LEU A 709 -8.88 37.94 -29.10
N GLU A 710 -7.99 38.88 -28.86
CA GLU A 710 -6.55 38.65 -29.00
C GLU A 710 -5.99 37.98 -27.75
N PHE A 711 -4.90 37.20 -27.87
CA PHE A 711 -4.20 36.68 -26.70
C PHE A 711 -3.44 37.82 -26.02
N SER A 712 -3.37 37.80 -24.68
CA SER A 712 -2.47 38.71 -23.98
C SER A 712 -1.00 38.40 -24.33
N PHE A 713 -0.11 39.39 -24.25
CA PHE A 713 1.34 39.18 -24.48
C PHE A 713 1.95 38.12 -23.54
N GLU A 714 1.44 38.06 -22.31
CA GLU A 714 1.78 37.01 -21.34
C GLU A 714 1.28 35.64 -21.79
N SER A 715 0.07 35.57 -22.38
CA SER A 715 -0.46 34.33 -22.97
C SER A 715 0.32 33.86 -24.18
N GLU A 716 0.79 34.76 -25.05
CA GLU A 716 1.68 34.37 -26.15
C GLU A 716 2.97 33.72 -25.61
N SER A 717 3.60 34.35 -24.62
CA SER A 717 4.82 33.81 -23.98
C SER A 717 4.58 32.43 -23.35
N LYS A 718 3.40 32.21 -22.75
CA LYS A 718 2.96 30.92 -22.19
C LYS A 718 2.70 29.86 -23.27
N ILE A 719 2.13 30.24 -24.41
CA ILE A 719 1.92 29.33 -25.56
C ILE A 719 3.26 28.87 -26.13
N LEU A 720 4.23 29.79 -26.23
CA LEU A 720 5.59 29.47 -26.67
C LEU A 720 6.23 28.43 -25.74
N SER A 721 6.09 28.59 -24.41
CA SER A 721 6.67 27.66 -23.45
C SER A 721 5.99 26.28 -23.42
N ILE A 722 4.67 26.20 -23.63
CA ILE A 722 3.95 24.92 -23.72
C ILE A 722 4.41 24.13 -24.95
N SER A 723 4.57 24.76 -26.11
CA SER A 723 4.79 23.99 -27.34
C SER A 723 6.18 23.34 -27.42
N VAL A 724 7.12 23.75 -26.56
CA VAL A 724 8.47 23.19 -26.43
C VAL A 724 8.67 22.36 -25.16
N SER A 725 7.65 22.25 -24.30
CA SER A 725 7.71 21.40 -23.10
C SER A 725 7.62 19.91 -23.46
N SER A 726 7.97 19.05 -22.51
CA SER A 726 7.80 17.59 -22.59
C SER A 726 6.91 17.10 -21.46
N GLY A 727 6.17 16.02 -21.68
CA GLY A 727 5.23 15.44 -20.71
C GLY A 727 3.78 15.50 -21.16
N VAL A 728 2.85 15.35 -20.21
CA VAL A 728 1.41 15.33 -20.51
C VAL A 728 0.77 16.64 -20.06
N ALA A 729 0.01 17.28 -20.96
CA ALA A 729 -0.74 18.49 -20.71
C ALA A 729 -2.24 18.28 -20.96
N LEU A 730 -3.09 18.82 -20.09
CA LEU A 730 -4.54 18.82 -20.22
C LEU A 730 -5.01 20.22 -20.59
N LEU A 731 -5.68 20.35 -21.73
CA LEU A 731 -6.31 21.57 -22.17
C LEU A 731 -7.83 21.45 -22.03
N TYR A 732 -8.43 22.31 -21.21
CA TYR A 732 -9.88 22.39 -21.04
C TYR A 732 -10.39 23.84 -21.08
N GLY A 733 -11.66 24.02 -21.45
CA GLY A 733 -12.31 25.34 -21.55
C GLY A 733 -13.30 25.47 -22.70
N ASN A 734 -13.93 26.64 -22.83
CA ASN A 734 -15.01 26.89 -23.79
C ASN A 734 -14.59 26.62 -25.26
N SER A 735 -15.38 25.82 -25.97
CA SER A 735 -14.99 25.07 -27.19
C SER A 735 -14.36 25.92 -28.31
N GLY A 736 -14.92 27.11 -28.57
CA GLY A 736 -14.43 28.00 -29.64
C GLY A 736 -13.06 28.63 -29.40
N ASN A 737 -12.69 28.89 -28.14
CA ASN A 737 -11.40 29.50 -27.80
C ASN A 737 -10.29 28.45 -27.63
N LYS A 738 -10.68 27.22 -27.25
CA LYS A 738 -9.79 26.06 -27.10
C LYS A 738 -9.17 25.62 -28.41
N LEU A 739 -9.96 25.52 -29.47
CA LEU A 739 -9.48 25.19 -30.82
C LEU A 739 -8.47 26.23 -31.36
N ARG A 740 -8.65 27.49 -30.99
CA ARG A 740 -7.73 28.57 -31.35
C ARG A 740 -6.41 28.51 -30.58
N LEU A 741 -6.45 28.18 -29.30
CA LEU A 741 -5.23 27.93 -28.52
C LEU A 741 -4.48 26.70 -29.06
N MET A 742 -5.21 25.61 -29.34
CA MET A 742 -4.65 24.38 -29.90
C MET A 742 -3.98 24.61 -31.26
N SER A 743 -4.62 25.34 -32.18
CA SER A 743 -4.01 25.67 -33.49
C SER A 743 -2.75 26.51 -33.37
N ASN A 744 -2.68 27.44 -32.40
CA ASN A 744 -1.46 28.20 -32.13
C ASN A 744 -0.34 27.32 -31.55
N ILE A 745 -0.64 26.40 -30.64
CA ILE A 745 0.32 25.41 -30.11
C ILE A 745 0.86 24.53 -31.23
N ILE A 746 -0.03 24.00 -32.10
CA ILE A 746 0.33 23.18 -33.26
C ILE A 746 1.26 23.95 -34.20
N ARG A 747 0.89 25.19 -34.55
CA ARG A 747 1.68 26.03 -35.47
C ARG A 747 3.08 26.32 -34.90
N TYR A 748 3.17 26.61 -33.60
CA TYR A 748 4.45 26.90 -32.99
C TYR A 748 5.30 25.63 -32.80
N ALA A 749 4.71 24.50 -32.41
CA ALA A 749 5.39 23.21 -32.35
C ALA A 749 5.98 22.82 -33.72
N HIS A 750 5.17 22.93 -34.79
CA HIS A 750 5.59 22.66 -36.16
C HIS A 750 6.75 23.58 -36.60
N ASN A 751 6.65 24.89 -36.35
CA ASN A 751 7.70 25.85 -36.70
C ASN A 751 9.03 25.62 -35.96
N ASN A 752 9.01 24.89 -34.84
CA ASN A 752 10.21 24.51 -34.08
C ASN A 752 10.66 23.06 -34.35
N GLY A 753 10.18 22.46 -35.45
CA GLY A 753 10.64 21.15 -35.91
C GLY A 753 10.03 19.95 -35.18
N ARG A 754 8.93 20.13 -34.43
CA ARG A 754 8.16 19.01 -33.87
C ARG A 754 7.19 18.45 -34.90
N HIS A 755 7.16 17.12 -34.99
CA HIS A 755 6.11 16.43 -35.74
C HIS A 755 4.79 16.50 -34.95
N VAL A 756 3.65 16.69 -35.62
CA VAL A 756 2.34 16.81 -34.95
C VAL A 756 1.43 15.67 -35.37
N VAL A 757 0.89 14.96 -34.38
CA VAL A 757 -0.05 13.84 -34.59
C VAL A 757 -1.33 14.11 -33.81
N ILE A 758 -2.48 14.05 -34.46
CA ILE A 758 -3.78 14.30 -33.85
C ILE A 758 -4.67 13.08 -33.95
N LEU A 759 -5.02 12.49 -32.80
CA LEU A 759 -6.02 11.44 -32.69
C LEU A 759 -7.41 12.06 -32.62
N THR A 760 -8.27 11.71 -33.58
CA THR A 760 -9.68 12.14 -33.64
C THR A 760 -10.57 11.02 -34.15
N THR A 761 -11.87 11.03 -33.86
CA THR A 761 -12.80 9.99 -34.30
C THR A 761 -13.65 10.43 -35.49
N SER A 762 -14.37 11.54 -35.35
CA SER A 762 -15.32 12.06 -36.35
C SER A 762 -15.24 13.58 -36.57
N HIS A 763 -14.25 14.24 -35.96
CA HIS A 763 -14.14 15.70 -35.92
C HIS A 763 -13.04 16.28 -36.84
N GLU A 764 -12.55 15.49 -37.79
CA GLU A 764 -11.49 15.91 -38.71
C GLU A 764 -11.86 17.21 -39.47
N LYS A 765 -13.11 17.36 -39.93
CA LYS A 765 -13.58 18.58 -40.61
C LYS A 765 -13.57 19.81 -39.70
N GLU A 766 -13.82 19.62 -38.41
CA GLU A 766 -13.81 20.69 -37.40
C GLU A 766 -12.36 21.14 -37.19
N ILE A 767 -11.43 20.21 -36.98
CA ILE A 767 -10.00 20.48 -36.80
C ILE A 767 -9.40 21.17 -38.04
N ASN A 768 -9.66 20.63 -39.24
CA ASN A 768 -9.16 21.18 -40.50
C ASN A 768 -9.67 22.60 -40.79
N SER A 769 -10.81 23.01 -40.22
CA SER A 769 -11.32 24.38 -40.39
C SER A 769 -10.57 25.43 -39.56
N TYR A 770 -9.76 25.00 -38.59
CA TYR A 770 -8.95 25.85 -37.70
C TYR A 770 -7.43 25.72 -37.94
N LEU A 771 -7.00 24.79 -38.80
CA LEU A 771 -5.61 24.65 -39.23
C LEU A 771 -5.44 25.38 -40.56
N ASP A 772 -4.85 26.58 -40.53
CA ASP A 772 -4.63 27.40 -41.73
C ASP A 772 -3.68 26.74 -42.76
N ASP A 773 -2.84 25.79 -42.30
CA ASP A 773 -1.93 24.98 -43.13
C ASP A 773 -1.85 23.55 -42.53
N THR A 774 -2.04 22.52 -43.36
CA THR A 774 -2.08 21.11 -42.92
C THR A 774 -0.77 20.37 -43.23
N ALA A 775 0.21 21.05 -43.82
CA ALA A 775 1.52 20.48 -44.06
C ALA A 775 2.19 20.08 -42.73
N GLY A 776 2.48 18.79 -42.55
CA GLY A 776 3.20 18.27 -41.38
C GLY A 776 2.34 17.87 -40.16
N VAL A 777 1.01 17.75 -40.32
CA VAL A 777 0.09 17.24 -39.29
C VAL A 777 -0.52 15.91 -39.73
N ASP A 778 -0.25 14.84 -38.99
CA ASP A 778 -0.85 13.53 -39.21
C ASP A 778 -2.13 13.37 -38.39
N ILE A 779 -3.26 13.16 -39.07
CA ILE A 779 -4.54 12.90 -38.40
C ILE A 779 -4.80 11.39 -38.35
N LEU A 780 -4.99 10.87 -37.14
CA LEU A 780 -5.25 9.47 -36.88
C LEU A 780 -6.71 9.28 -36.52
N SER A 781 -7.42 8.47 -37.32
CA SER A 781 -8.75 7.99 -36.98
C SER A 781 -8.69 6.68 -36.19
N LEU A 782 -9.48 6.59 -35.11
CA LEU A 782 -9.71 5.34 -34.37
C LEU A 782 -10.49 4.34 -35.22
N SER A 783 -10.26 3.05 -34.99
CA SER A 783 -11.00 2.02 -35.71
C SER A 783 -12.50 2.05 -35.32
N PRO A 784 -13.42 1.80 -36.26
CA PRO A 784 -14.84 1.63 -35.92
C PRO A 784 -15.08 0.47 -34.93
N ALA A 785 -14.15 -0.47 -34.83
CA ALA A 785 -14.19 -1.57 -33.87
C ALA A 785 -13.92 -1.09 -32.44
N TYR A 786 -12.97 -0.17 -32.25
CA TYR A 786 -12.70 0.47 -30.96
C TYR A 786 -13.94 1.17 -30.43
N PHE A 787 -14.59 2.00 -31.26
CA PHE A 787 -15.76 2.78 -30.84
C PHE A 787 -16.92 1.90 -30.35
N ARG A 788 -17.19 0.78 -31.04
CA ARG A 788 -18.24 -0.18 -30.63
C ARG A 788 -17.96 -0.86 -29.29
N GLN A 789 -16.71 -0.97 -28.90
CA GLN A 789 -16.27 -1.65 -27.67
C GLN A 789 -16.15 -0.70 -26.47
N ARG A 790 -16.42 0.60 -26.67
CA ARG A 790 -16.48 1.58 -25.59
C ARG A 790 -17.64 1.33 -24.63
N LEU A 791 -18.68 0.63 -25.07
CA LEU A 791 -19.78 0.18 -24.21
C LEU A 791 -19.31 -0.96 -23.30
N ILE A 792 -19.07 -0.64 -22.02
CA ILE A 792 -18.54 -1.59 -21.06
C ILE A 792 -19.49 -1.84 -19.89
N ASN A 793 -19.34 -3.00 -19.25
CA ASN A 793 -20.15 -3.37 -18.07
C ASN A 793 -19.30 -3.69 -16.83
N ASP A 794 -17.97 -3.79 -16.96
CA ASP A 794 -17.05 -4.14 -15.87
C ASP A 794 -15.67 -3.47 -16.05
N VAL A 795 -14.88 -3.45 -14.97
CA VAL A 795 -13.54 -2.84 -14.94
C VAL A 795 -12.56 -3.54 -15.89
N GLY A 796 -12.63 -4.87 -16.02
CA GLY A 796 -11.75 -5.63 -16.91
C GLY A 796 -11.90 -5.22 -18.38
N GLN A 797 -13.12 -4.90 -18.81
CA GLN A 797 -13.40 -4.36 -20.13
C GLN A 797 -12.82 -2.94 -20.31
N ALA A 798 -12.84 -2.11 -19.27
CA ALA A 798 -12.20 -0.78 -19.29
C ALA A 798 -10.68 -0.90 -19.49
N MET A 799 -10.02 -1.79 -18.75
CA MET A 799 -8.58 -2.06 -18.88
C MET A 799 -8.23 -2.62 -20.27
N THR A 800 -9.07 -3.52 -20.80
CA THR A 800 -8.90 -4.08 -22.15
C THR A 800 -9.04 -3.01 -23.23
N LEU A 801 -9.98 -2.09 -23.06
CA LEU A 801 -10.18 -0.95 -23.97
C LEU A 801 -8.95 -0.02 -23.96
N ALA A 802 -8.36 0.25 -22.80
CA ALA A 802 -7.14 1.05 -22.66
C ALA A 802 -5.95 0.43 -23.41
N GLY A 803 -5.74 -0.87 -23.26
CA GLY A 803 -4.70 -1.60 -24.01
C GLY A 803 -4.91 -1.53 -25.53
N LYS A 804 -6.16 -1.58 -26.00
CA LYS A 804 -6.49 -1.43 -27.43
C LYS A 804 -6.22 -0.02 -27.95
N LEU A 805 -6.55 1.00 -27.16
CA LEU A 805 -6.22 2.39 -27.53
C LEU A 805 -4.70 2.55 -27.67
N TYR A 806 -3.95 2.02 -26.71
CA TYR A 806 -2.49 2.04 -26.77
C TYR A 806 -1.96 1.36 -28.03
N VAL A 807 -2.47 0.19 -28.42
CA VAL A 807 -2.05 -0.48 -29.67
C VAL A 807 -2.35 0.37 -30.90
N GLU A 808 -3.56 0.96 -30.99
CA GLU A 808 -3.93 1.83 -32.12
C GLU A 808 -3.05 3.09 -32.23
N VAL A 809 -2.52 3.55 -31.10
CA VAL A 809 -1.66 4.72 -31.00
C VAL A 809 -0.19 4.38 -31.24
N LYS A 810 0.33 3.31 -30.61
CA LYS A 810 1.74 2.90 -30.64
C LYS A 810 2.24 2.64 -32.06
N ASP A 811 1.48 1.89 -32.86
CA ASP A 811 1.87 1.52 -34.22
C ASP A 811 1.98 2.73 -35.16
N LYS A 812 1.46 3.88 -34.74
CA LYS A 812 1.43 5.13 -35.51
C LYS A 812 2.40 6.19 -34.97
N ILE A 813 2.96 6.01 -33.77
CA ILE A 813 3.94 6.93 -33.13
C ILE A 813 5.39 6.48 -33.39
N SER A 814 5.60 5.28 -33.92
CA SER A 814 6.86 4.53 -33.84
C SER A 814 8.09 5.09 -34.57
N ASN A 815 8.14 6.34 -35.05
CA ASN A 815 9.32 6.88 -35.76
C ASN A 815 9.52 8.41 -35.75
N PHE A 816 9.10 9.13 -34.70
CA PHE A 816 9.34 10.58 -34.63
C PHE A 816 9.75 11.04 -33.22
N GLU A 817 11.06 11.19 -32.98
CA GLU A 817 11.57 11.86 -31.77
C GLU A 817 11.07 13.32 -31.74
N GLY A 818 10.54 13.76 -30.59
CA GLY A 818 10.09 15.15 -30.42
C GLY A 818 8.70 15.44 -30.98
N THR A 819 7.78 14.47 -30.92
CA THR A 819 6.40 14.61 -31.41
C THR A 819 5.49 15.35 -30.43
N LEU A 820 4.59 16.19 -30.95
CA LEU A 820 3.39 16.68 -30.27
C LEU A 820 2.21 15.75 -30.61
N PHE A 821 1.80 14.92 -29.65
CA PHE A 821 0.66 14.02 -29.79
C PHE A 821 -0.58 14.61 -29.15
N ILE A 822 -1.67 14.76 -29.90
CA ILE A 822 -2.91 15.40 -29.43
C ILE A 822 -4.05 14.39 -29.43
N ILE A 823 -4.70 14.18 -28.29
CA ILE A 823 -5.98 13.47 -28.21
C ILE A 823 -7.09 14.51 -28.21
N TYR A 824 -7.73 14.68 -29.36
CA TYR A 824 -8.81 15.65 -29.51
C TYR A 824 -10.16 15.06 -29.08
N LYS A 825 -10.81 15.72 -28.12
CA LYS A 825 -12.04 15.26 -27.44
C LYS A 825 -11.85 13.92 -26.75
N ILE A 826 -11.38 13.99 -25.51
CA ILE A 826 -11.12 12.81 -24.69
C ILE A 826 -12.39 11.98 -24.44
N ASP A 827 -13.56 12.62 -24.49
CA ASP A 827 -14.88 11.99 -24.52
C ASP A 827 -15.04 10.92 -25.60
N ASP A 828 -14.26 10.96 -26.67
CA ASP A 828 -14.38 10.04 -27.80
C ASP A 828 -13.57 8.75 -27.63
N VAL A 829 -12.65 8.72 -26.65
CA VAL A 829 -11.76 7.58 -26.40
C VAL A 829 -12.13 6.78 -25.15
N ILE A 830 -12.78 7.40 -24.17
CA ILE A 830 -13.07 6.78 -22.86
C ILE A 830 -14.22 5.76 -22.90
N PRO A 831 -14.26 4.81 -21.95
CA PRO A 831 -15.40 3.89 -21.80
C PRO A 831 -16.72 4.61 -21.48
N VAL A 832 -17.84 4.01 -21.89
CA VAL A 832 -19.22 4.51 -21.77
C VAL A 832 -20.13 3.41 -21.22
N GLN A 833 -21.05 3.73 -20.31
CA GLN A 833 -22.07 2.79 -19.82
C GLN A 833 -23.47 3.14 -20.35
N LYS A 834 -24.39 2.16 -20.40
CA LYS A 834 -25.79 2.37 -20.80
C LYS A 834 -26.61 3.25 -19.82
N LYS A 835 -26.16 3.43 -18.57
CA LYS A 835 -26.85 4.20 -17.51
C LYS A 835 -25.94 5.23 -16.82
N GLY A 836 -25.12 5.95 -17.59
CA GLY A 836 -24.26 7.05 -17.10
C GLY A 836 -22.77 6.79 -17.26
N ASN A 837 -21.94 7.77 -16.92
CA ASN A 837 -20.49 7.64 -16.91
C ASN A 837 -20.02 7.24 -15.51
N SER A 838 -19.38 6.07 -15.38
CA SER A 838 -18.75 5.66 -14.12
C SER A 838 -17.31 6.14 -14.10
N ILE A 839 -17.02 7.06 -13.18
CA ILE A 839 -15.68 7.61 -12.92
C ILE A 839 -14.65 6.48 -12.67
N ILE A 840 -15.09 5.37 -12.07
CA ILE A 840 -14.25 4.20 -11.75
C ILE A 840 -13.66 3.60 -13.03
N TYR A 841 -14.47 3.40 -14.07
CA TYR A 841 -13.99 2.81 -15.31
C TYR A 841 -13.07 3.74 -16.09
N GLN A 842 -13.32 5.05 -16.02
CA GLN A 842 -12.47 6.05 -16.66
C GLN A 842 -11.11 6.13 -15.96
N ASN A 843 -11.09 6.12 -14.62
CA ASN A 843 -9.86 6.11 -13.84
C ASN A 843 -9.02 4.86 -14.13
N GLU A 844 -9.66 3.69 -14.16
CA GLU A 844 -9.01 2.41 -14.48
C GLU A 844 -8.51 2.35 -15.94
N PHE A 845 -9.28 2.90 -16.87
CA PHE A 845 -8.88 3.07 -18.26
C PHE A 845 -7.64 3.96 -18.40
N TRP A 846 -7.64 5.15 -17.80
CA TRP A 846 -6.52 6.07 -17.86
C TRP A 846 -5.28 5.52 -17.16
N ARG A 847 -5.45 4.87 -16.00
CA ARG A 847 -4.35 4.21 -15.28
C ARG A 847 -3.61 3.24 -16.18
N VAL A 848 -4.34 2.34 -16.83
CA VAL A 848 -3.76 1.32 -17.71
C VAL A 848 -3.19 1.94 -19.00
N PHE A 849 -3.87 2.92 -19.59
CA PHE A 849 -3.37 3.61 -20.78
C PHE A 849 -2.05 4.33 -20.51
N PHE A 850 -1.97 5.11 -19.43
CA PHE A 850 -0.75 5.81 -19.04
C PHE A 850 0.35 4.87 -18.58
N GLN A 851 0.01 3.75 -17.94
CA GLN A 851 0.98 2.69 -17.63
C GLN A 851 1.67 2.17 -18.90
N PHE A 852 0.95 2.05 -20.03
CA PHE A 852 1.56 1.64 -21.30
C PHE A 852 2.32 2.78 -21.98
N ILE A 853 1.76 4.00 -21.99
CA ILE A 853 2.31 5.10 -22.80
C ILE A 853 3.48 5.84 -22.14
N ASN A 854 3.58 5.83 -20.82
CA ASN A 854 4.64 6.53 -20.07
C ASN A 854 6.06 6.03 -20.43
N SER A 855 6.18 4.79 -20.92
CA SER A 855 7.44 4.25 -21.43
C SER A 855 7.92 4.88 -22.75
N PHE A 856 7.11 5.72 -23.39
CA PHE A 856 7.36 6.33 -24.71
C PHE A 856 7.31 7.86 -24.73
N LEU A 857 7.12 8.54 -23.59
CA LEU A 857 6.96 10.02 -23.52
C LEU A 857 8.27 10.78 -23.28
N HIS A 858 9.42 10.15 -23.52
CA HIS A 858 10.72 10.77 -23.34
C HIS A 858 11.05 11.76 -24.49
N LYS A 859 10.76 13.06 -24.25
CA LYS A 859 10.92 14.24 -25.13
C LYS A 859 9.67 14.63 -25.93
N GLU A 860 8.61 13.84 -25.88
CA GLU A 860 7.32 14.12 -26.52
C GLU A 860 6.40 14.98 -25.62
N LEU A 861 5.49 15.71 -26.26
CA LEU A 861 4.40 16.41 -25.58
C LEU A 861 3.08 15.73 -25.94
N MET A 862 2.36 15.24 -24.94
CA MET A 862 1.00 14.74 -25.11
C MET A 862 0.00 15.81 -24.66
N LEU A 863 -0.86 16.27 -25.56
CA LEU A 863 -1.92 17.23 -25.27
C LEU A 863 -3.28 16.54 -25.28
N LEU A 864 -3.91 16.43 -24.11
CA LEU A 864 -5.26 15.93 -23.95
C LEU A 864 -6.24 17.10 -24.01
N VAL A 865 -7.27 17.01 -24.86
CA VAL A 865 -8.20 18.12 -25.09
C VAL A 865 -9.61 17.74 -24.65
N SER A 866 -10.09 18.33 -23.55
CA SER A 866 -11.42 18.07 -22.96
C SER A 866 -12.39 19.24 -23.16
N ASP A 867 -13.67 18.94 -23.39
CA ASP A 867 -14.77 19.93 -23.38
C ASP A 867 -15.43 20.08 -21.99
N SER A 868 -15.27 19.09 -21.10
CA SER A 868 -15.83 19.12 -19.74
C SER A 868 -14.76 19.29 -18.67
N GLU A 869 -15.07 20.13 -17.67
CA GLU A 869 -14.26 20.32 -16.46
C GLU A 869 -14.28 19.07 -15.56
N GLU A 870 -15.32 18.23 -15.65
CA GLU A 870 -15.47 17.01 -14.84
C GLU A 870 -14.32 15.99 -15.07
N TYR A 871 -13.64 16.06 -16.22
CA TYR A 871 -12.49 15.20 -16.51
C TYR A 871 -11.18 15.70 -15.93
N CYS A 872 -11.12 16.95 -15.44
CA CYS A 872 -9.94 17.46 -14.75
C CYS A 872 -9.65 16.63 -13.50
N ASP A 873 -10.67 16.24 -12.75
CA ASP A 873 -10.48 15.50 -11.50
C ASP A 873 -9.90 14.09 -11.75
N SER A 874 -10.30 13.41 -12.82
CA SER A 874 -9.81 12.08 -13.17
C SER A 874 -8.45 12.08 -13.89
N LEU A 875 -8.16 13.11 -14.69
CA LEU A 875 -6.93 13.20 -15.49
C LEU A 875 -5.81 14.00 -14.82
N SER A 876 -6.12 14.81 -13.80
CA SER A 876 -5.13 15.62 -13.07
C SER A 876 -3.95 14.79 -12.55
N MET A 877 -4.19 13.53 -12.19
CA MET A 877 -3.19 12.57 -11.69
C MET A 877 -2.22 12.06 -12.75
N TYR A 878 -2.50 12.28 -14.04
CA TYR A 878 -1.69 11.80 -15.16
C TYR A 878 -1.05 12.94 -15.97
N VAL A 879 -1.29 14.18 -15.55
CA VAL A 879 -1.00 15.38 -16.32
C VAL A 879 -0.07 16.30 -15.53
N ASN A 880 1.08 16.62 -16.08
CA ASN A 880 2.05 17.53 -15.46
C ASN A 880 1.65 19.00 -15.61
N THR A 881 0.78 19.34 -16.57
CA THR A 881 0.42 20.72 -16.89
C THR A 881 -1.06 20.83 -17.23
N ILE A 882 -1.80 21.58 -16.43
CA ILE A 882 -3.20 21.91 -16.68
C ILE A 882 -3.27 23.30 -17.30
N ILE A 883 -3.93 23.40 -18.46
CA ILE A 883 -4.07 24.61 -19.25
C ILE A 883 -5.54 24.99 -19.28
N SER A 884 -5.87 26.13 -18.68
CA SER A 884 -7.23 26.68 -18.68
C SER A 884 -7.30 28.03 -19.38
N LEU A 885 -8.42 28.28 -20.06
CA LEU A 885 -8.68 29.50 -20.81
C LEU A 885 -9.69 30.38 -20.06
N LYS A 886 -9.31 31.63 -19.77
CA LYS A 886 -10.21 32.64 -19.21
C LYS A 886 -10.30 33.84 -20.13
N VAL A 887 -11.48 34.42 -20.24
CA VAL A 887 -11.68 35.69 -20.97
C VAL A 887 -11.61 36.82 -19.95
N VAL A 888 -10.58 37.67 -20.06
CA VAL A 888 -10.39 38.83 -19.17
C VAL A 888 -10.33 40.08 -20.03
N ASN A 889 -11.22 41.04 -19.80
CA ASN A 889 -11.22 42.35 -20.49
C ASN A 889 -11.21 42.29 -22.04
N ASN A 890 -11.97 41.37 -22.64
CA ASN A 890 -11.96 41.09 -24.09
C ASN A 890 -10.61 40.59 -24.66
N LEU A 891 -9.74 40.02 -23.82
CA LEU A 891 -8.55 39.27 -24.23
C LEU A 891 -8.65 37.82 -23.73
N LEU A 892 -8.02 36.90 -24.46
CA LEU A 892 -7.86 35.51 -24.03
C LEU A 892 -6.62 35.41 -23.15
N ASP A 893 -6.82 35.00 -21.90
CA ASP A 893 -5.75 34.73 -20.97
C ASP A 893 -5.60 33.22 -20.73
N VAL A 894 -4.36 32.74 -20.73
CA VAL A 894 -4.01 31.34 -20.54
C VAL A 894 -3.47 31.17 -19.13
N SER A 895 -4.18 30.41 -18.30
CA SER A 895 -3.65 29.94 -17.01
C SER A 895 -2.95 28.61 -17.21
N ILE A 896 -1.79 28.47 -16.60
CA ILE A 896 -1.02 27.22 -16.59
C ILE A 896 -0.78 26.85 -15.15
N ASP A 897 -1.43 25.78 -14.71
CA ASP A 897 -1.20 25.19 -13.41
C ASP A 897 -0.31 23.96 -13.61
N LYS A 898 0.90 24.02 -13.06
CA LYS A 898 1.81 22.86 -13.08
C LYS A 898 1.47 21.98 -11.89
N ASN A 899 1.07 20.75 -12.15
CA ASN A 899 0.92 19.77 -11.09
C ASN A 899 2.31 19.26 -10.70
N SER A 900 2.62 19.34 -9.41
CA SER A 900 3.72 18.60 -8.80
C SER A 900 3.26 17.15 -8.64
N ILE A 901 3.23 16.40 -9.75
CA ILE A 901 3.14 14.93 -9.70
C ILE A 901 4.51 14.39 -9.29
#